data_AF-A0AAN7YYE8-F1
#
_entry.id   AF-A0AAN7YYE8-F1
#
_cell.length_a   1.000
_cell.length_b   1.000
_cell.length_c   1.000
_cell.angle_alpha   90.00
_cell.angle_beta   90.00
_cell.angle_gamma   90.00
#
_symmetry.space_group_name_H-M   'P 1'
#
loop_
_entity.id
_entity.type
_entity.pdbx_description
1 polymer ?
#
loop_
_entity_poly.entity_id
_entity_poly.type
_entity_poly.pdbx_seq_one_letter_code
_entity_poly.pdbx_strand_id
1 'polypeptide(L)'
;MLRFNFKHLILAFSTLIVFLLSIFISRYIKSLLLSSFDIDIYSKYVKSPNQSMISYFRIEDESVLADSNGVVRSSFDEVQLKNQIETFQDKNFHLKSFLVRNQFYLIFVILQCMVSIVLIPNLYFTPFTLKILVNRFTFEFLQHQYIILTKIRIFEHYGINSQNRLLDDLSLSFRKKQKTLLKKNLNFLKSFKSQVFKDLEQRKDNSIQNWITYTTMEWFLTTSSFGYDLMIYIYPLFIYNPLIYPTNQFRGCIVAYVKTLTIIQRLSTESEIMDYIKRIRHSEEYIDGCIIDLKKREKKGVLPCVNAIIGICKHLEKTIYCEFSNPKNHFIYKLVSGHLQGLPEEDICEQKKKELLSYTQSAIVDYFMPAIRKLIRYHYSLIPMAPKEIGLWRIPNGDDIYRFHIYYFTSTTMHPMELQELGLKEIESCKKKIIELVQPEFIFCEENETFGDFIRRISNEPDFHFPFTKKGRRDAVHQLKRSITTAWEKSKELFNEYPESPINIDYYSIFSDVSYNYQPGPWDGSENPKISINFDREITYSKLMNKGCAFREGVPGHHLQLEAFKNSKLDFFRKNFISNSFFNGWGLYAELLTIENGWMESKWEELGHYLLDLRISAKLVVDSSIHYQGIKWDTKTACSFFEEIGFNSNEAELEVKCLSSLPGTGLSQKVGQVKLLEMREFAKQELGEKFDIKEFHSVILENGSLPLDILAQVNQYWIIEKKNNNCFPSLFKKNSDNNEDDSNSRSSRSSSGRSSSSSNSYNNNNIKTENYESSKDK
;
A
#
# COMPACT_ATOMS: atom_id res chain seq x y z
N MET A 1 -5.31 37.33 -4.31
CA MET A 1 -4.53 38.21 -5.22
C MET A 1 -3.15 37.66 -5.60
N LEU A 2 -2.41 36.96 -4.72
CA LEU A 2 -1.07 36.41 -5.04
C LEU A 2 -1.01 35.31 -6.13
N ARG A 3 -2.12 34.64 -6.47
CA ARG A 3 -2.17 33.60 -7.54
C ARG A 3 -2.18 34.16 -8.97
N PHE A 4 -2.63 35.41 -9.17
CA PHE A 4 -2.74 36.01 -10.51
C PHE A 4 -1.39 36.53 -11.02
N ASN A 5 -0.51 36.98 -10.12
CA ASN A 5 0.82 37.49 -10.48
C ASN A 5 1.83 36.42 -10.89
N PHE A 6 1.70 35.17 -10.43
CA PHE A 6 2.72 34.14 -10.71
C PHE A 6 2.68 33.61 -12.16
N LYS A 7 1.49 33.56 -12.79
CA LYS A 7 1.37 33.24 -14.22
C LYS A 7 2.02 34.32 -15.09
N HIS A 8 1.80 35.59 -14.77
CA HIS A 8 2.46 36.70 -15.45
C HIS A 8 3.95 36.75 -15.16
N LEU A 9 4.40 36.35 -13.96
CA LEU A 9 5.81 36.25 -13.62
C LEU A 9 6.51 35.13 -14.41
N ILE A 10 5.88 33.96 -14.55
CA ILE A 10 6.40 32.85 -15.38
C ILE A 10 6.40 33.26 -16.85
N LEU A 11 5.33 33.90 -17.33
CA LEU A 11 5.28 34.40 -18.71
C LEU A 11 6.38 35.44 -18.94
N ALA A 12 6.55 36.40 -18.03
CA ALA A 12 7.60 37.42 -18.07
C ALA A 12 9.01 36.81 -18.02
N PHE A 13 9.25 35.83 -17.16
CA PHE A 13 10.51 35.10 -17.08
C PHE A 13 10.78 34.30 -18.35
N SER A 14 9.76 33.62 -18.89
CA SER A 14 9.89 32.86 -20.14
C SER A 14 10.17 33.77 -21.34
N THR A 15 9.51 34.94 -21.43
CA THR A 15 9.80 35.94 -22.46
C THR A 15 11.18 36.57 -22.28
N LEU A 16 11.62 36.81 -21.04
CA LEU A 16 12.95 37.32 -20.75
C LEU A 16 14.04 36.31 -21.13
N ILE A 17 13.80 35.03 -20.85
CA ILE A 17 14.70 33.93 -21.23
C ILE A 17 14.78 33.81 -22.76
N VAL A 18 13.65 33.83 -23.47
CA VAL A 18 13.61 33.80 -24.94
C VAL A 18 14.31 35.03 -25.53
N PHE A 19 14.11 36.21 -24.95
CA PHE A 19 14.78 37.44 -25.36
C PHE A 19 16.29 37.37 -25.15
N LEU A 20 16.76 36.89 -23.99
CA LEU A 20 18.18 36.69 -23.70
C LEU A 20 18.81 35.63 -24.61
N LEU A 21 18.10 34.53 -24.90
CA LEU A 21 18.49 33.52 -25.89
C LEU A 21 18.60 34.13 -27.29
N SER A 22 17.68 35.00 -27.69
CA SER A 22 17.71 35.65 -29.01
C SER A 22 18.90 36.61 -29.17
N ILE A 23 19.22 37.39 -28.14
CA ILE A 23 20.40 38.28 -28.11
C ILE A 23 21.68 37.44 -28.15
N PHE A 24 21.71 36.33 -27.41
CA PHE A 24 22.86 35.44 -27.35
C PHE A 24 23.10 34.73 -28.68
N ILE A 25 22.06 34.16 -29.30
CA ILE A 25 22.13 33.55 -30.63
C ILE A 25 22.57 34.58 -31.67
N SER A 26 22.03 35.80 -31.62
CA SER A 26 22.46 36.90 -32.49
C SER A 26 23.95 37.23 -32.33
N ARG A 27 24.45 37.33 -31.08
CA ARG A 27 25.88 37.59 -30.81
C ARG A 27 26.78 36.42 -31.20
N TYR A 28 26.33 35.19 -30.97
CA TYR A 28 27.04 33.98 -31.36
C TYR A 28 27.14 33.86 -32.89
N ILE A 29 26.04 34.07 -33.62
CA ILE A 29 26.02 34.12 -35.08
C ILE A 29 26.91 35.26 -35.59
N LYS A 30 26.87 36.45 -34.98
CA LYS A 30 27.74 37.58 -35.35
C LYS A 30 29.23 37.24 -35.15
N SER A 31 29.58 36.54 -34.08
CA SER A 31 30.95 36.06 -33.83
C SER A 31 31.36 34.97 -34.83
N LEU A 32 30.45 34.08 -35.20
CA LEU A 32 30.70 33.03 -36.20
C LEU A 32 30.92 33.65 -37.59
N LEU A 33 30.09 34.63 -37.97
CA LEU A 33 30.20 35.38 -39.22
C LEU A 33 31.50 36.19 -39.31
N LEU A 34 31.92 36.81 -38.21
CA LEU A 34 33.22 37.50 -38.14
C LEU A 34 34.38 36.52 -38.29
N SER A 35 34.29 35.31 -37.70
CA SER A 35 35.31 34.28 -37.87
C SER A 35 35.37 33.69 -39.29
N SER A 36 34.24 33.60 -40.00
CA SER A 36 34.22 33.15 -41.40
C SER A 36 34.77 34.20 -42.38
N PHE A 37 34.59 35.50 -42.08
CA PHE A 37 35.16 36.58 -42.88
C PHE A 37 36.70 36.61 -42.84
N ASP A 38 37.31 36.31 -41.69
CA ASP A 38 38.78 36.21 -41.58
C ASP A 38 39.34 34.95 -42.28
N ILE A 39 38.57 33.86 -42.34
CA ILE A 39 38.95 32.63 -43.06
C ILE A 39 38.92 32.81 -44.59
N ASP A 40 37.98 33.60 -45.12
CA ASP A 40 37.88 33.87 -46.57
C ASP A 40 39.00 34.78 -47.10
N ILE A 41 39.56 35.66 -46.26
CA ILE A 41 40.77 36.40 -46.60
C ILE A 41 41.96 35.43 -46.67
N TYR A 42 42.03 34.43 -45.77
CA TYR A 42 43.11 33.45 -45.74
C TYR A 42 43.04 32.41 -46.88
N SER A 43 41.84 32.00 -47.31
CA SER A 43 41.66 31.06 -48.44
C SER A 43 42.11 31.63 -49.79
N LYS A 44 42.16 32.96 -49.92
CA LYS A 44 42.72 33.66 -51.10
C LYS A 44 44.25 33.75 -51.10
N TYR A 45 44.92 33.60 -49.95
CA TYR A 45 46.38 33.73 -49.84
C TYR A 45 47.13 32.41 -49.65
N VAL A 46 46.45 31.29 -49.40
CA VAL A 46 47.08 29.96 -49.28
C VAL A 46 46.51 29.02 -50.34
N LYS A 47 47.06 29.10 -51.55
CA LYS A 47 46.92 28.08 -52.60
C LYS A 47 48.23 27.29 -52.76
N SER A 48 48.44 26.29 -51.93
CA SER A 48 48.97 24.97 -52.33
C SER A 48 49.02 24.04 -51.11
N PRO A 49 48.61 22.77 -51.24
CA PRO A 49 48.78 21.76 -50.19
C PRO A 49 50.12 21.03 -50.37
N ASN A 50 50.71 20.67 -49.23
CA ASN A 50 51.87 19.77 -49.02
C ASN A 50 53.27 20.38 -49.16
N GLN A 51 53.92 20.68 -48.02
CA GLN A 51 55.08 19.92 -47.50
C GLN A 51 55.70 20.66 -46.30
N SER A 52 56.25 19.85 -45.38
CA SER A 52 56.95 20.18 -44.14
C SER A 52 57.91 21.38 -44.22
N MET A 53 57.87 22.29 -43.24
CA MET A 53 58.84 23.40 -43.10
C MET A 53 59.50 23.41 -41.70
N ILE A 54 60.44 22.50 -41.51
CA ILE A 54 61.75 22.72 -40.85
C ILE A 54 62.68 22.09 -41.89
N SER A 55 63.42 22.81 -42.73
CA SER A 55 64.48 23.76 -42.44
C SER A 55 64.99 24.29 -43.78
N TYR A 56 64.92 25.59 -44.08
CA TYR A 56 65.77 26.22 -45.11
C TYR A 56 65.64 27.74 -45.01
N PHE A 57 66.49 28.36 -44.20
CA PHE A 57 67.23 29.57 -44.55
C PHE A 57 68.44 29.65 -43.63
N ARG A 58 69.44 28.81 -43.92
CA ARG A 58 70.85 29.14 -43.71
C ARG A 58 71.43 29.30 -45.12
N ILE A 59 71.87 30.53 -45.37
CA ILE A 59 72.50 31.11 -46.55
C ILE A 59 73.79 30.29 -46.84
N GLU A 60 74.12 29.92 -48.07
CA GLU A 60 74.98 30.68 -49.02
C GLU A 60 75.02 29.94 -50.37
N ASP A 61 74.89 30.66 -51.48
CA ASP A 61 75.72 30.42 -52.67
C ASP A 61 75.91 31.77 -53.37
N GLU A 62 77.12 32.30 -53.27
CA GLU A 62 77.58 33.49 -53.97
C GLU A 62 77.73 33.17 -55.45
N SER A 63 77.04 33.91 -56.32
CA SER A 63 77.41 33.97 -57.73
C SER A 63 78.81 34.61 -57.83
N VAL A 64 79.77 33.93 -58.46
CA VAL A 64 80.69 34.48 -59.46
C VAL A 64 81.46 33.30 -60.08
N LEU A 65 81.13 32.98 -61.33
CA LEU A 65 82.12 32.44 -62.24
C LEU A 65 83.03 33.61 -62.61
N ALA A 66 84.24 33.49 -62.06
CA ALA A 66 85.52 34.12 -62.36
C ALA A 66 86.02 34.96 -61.18
N ASP A 67 86.95 34.37 -60.43
CA ASP A 67 87.83 35.05 -59.49
C ASP A 67 87.21 35.51 -58.16
N SER A 68 87.54 34.69 -57.16
CA SER A 68 87.52 34.85 -55.70
C SER A 68 86.30 35.50 -55.05
N ASN A 69 85.28 34.67 -54.78
CA ASN A 69 84.31 34.72 -53.66
C ASN A 69 83.95 36.12 -53.08
N GLY A 70 82.84 36.74 -53.53
CA GLY A 70 81.73 36.87 -52.59
C GLY A 70 80.88 38.15 -52.35
N VAL A 71 79.62 37.86 -51.99
CA VAL A 71 78.50 38.59 -51.33
C VAL A 71 77.61 39.57 -52.12
N VAL A 72 76.28 39.28 -52.09
CA VAL A 72 75.15 40.23 -52.24
C VAL A 72 74.12 39.99 -51.11
N ARG A 73 73.57 41.06 -50.52
CA ARG A 73 72.62 41.08 -49.37
C ARG A 73 71.13 41.01 -49.76
N SER A 74 70.30 40.35 -48.94
CA SER A 74 68.83 40.44 -48.89
C SER A 74 68.35 40.84 -47.48
N SER A 75 67.23 41.56 -47.36
CA SER A 75 66.61 41.93 -46.08
C SER A 75 65.13 41.53 -46.05
N PHE A 76 64.82 40.44 -45.35
CA PHE A 76 63.47 40.00 -44.99
C PHE A 76 63.35 40.07 -43.46
N ASP A 77 62.37 40.82 -42.96
CA ASP A 77 62.24 41.19 -41.54
C ASP A 77 61.47 40.10 -40.75
N GLU A 78 62.17 39.07 -40.27
CA GLU A 78 61.63 37.94 -39.48
C GLU A 78 60.88 38.38 -38.20
N VAL A 79 61.21 39.55 -37.65
CA VAL A 79 60.62 40.07 -36.41
C VAL A 79 59.15 40.44 -36.60
N GLN A 80 58.78 40.93 -37.78
CA GLN A 80 57.41 41.36 -38.06
C GLN A 80 56.46 40.16 -38.24
N LEU A 81 56.96 39.07 -38.84
CA LEU A 81 56.20 37.84 -39.03
C LEU A 81 55.97 37.10 -37.70
N LYS A 82 56.99 37.06 -36.83
CA LYS A 82 56.90 36.41 -35.51
C LYS A 82 55.89 37.09 -34.59
N ASN A 83 55.90 38.43 -34.56
CA ASN A 83 54.92 39.21 -33.79
C ASN A 83 53.48 39.00 -34.28
N GLN A 84 53.27 38.86 -35.60
CA GLN A 84 51.94 38.57 -36.17
C GLN A 84 51.45 37.16 -35.83
N ILE A 85 52.35 36.17 -35.80
CA ILE A 85 51.99 34.79 -35.41
C ILE A 85 51.66 34.70 -33.92
N GLU A 86 52.42 35.36 -33.04
CA GLU A 86 52.15 35.38 -31.59
C GLU A 86 50.84 36.10 -31.27
N THR A 87 50.56 37.26 -31.88
CA THR A 87 49.24 37.92 -31.72
C THR A 87 48.08 37.09 -32.28
N PHE A 88 48.31 36.28 -33.32
CA PHE A 88 47.28 35.40 -33.87
C PHE A 88 47.02 34.20 -32.93
N GLN A 89 48.06 33.60 -32.36
CA GLN A 89 47.92 32.51 -31.37
C GLN A 89 47.20 32.97 -30.10
N ASP A 90 47.50 34.17 -29.59
CA ASP A 90 46.80 34.77 -28.45
C ASP A 90 45.32 35.06 -28.76
N LYS A 91 45.02 35.62 -29.94
CA LYS A 91 43.63 35.82 -30.37
C LYS A 91 42.87 34.50 -30.50
N ASN A 92 43.50 33.46 -31.01
CA ASN A 92 42.89 32.14 -31.18
C ASN A 92 42.68 31.43 -29.83
N PHE A 93 43.60 31.61 -28.88
CA PHE A 93 43.46 31.15 -27.49
C PHE A 93 42.30 31.88 -26.79
N HIS A 94 42.23 33.20 -26.92
CA HIS A 94 41.11 33.99 -26.40
C HIS A 94 39.77 33.62 -27.04
N LEU A 95 39.75 33.31 -28.35
CA LEU A 95 38.54 32.86 -29.05
C LEU A 95 38.08 31.48 -28.53
N LYS A 96 39.01 30.53 -28.35
CA LYS A 96 38.70 29.21 -27.79
C LYS A 96 38.21 29.30 -26.34
N SER A 97 38.86 30.10 -25.50
CA SER A 97 38.44 30.36 -24.11
C SER A 97 37.04 31.01 -24.07
N PHE A 98 36.77 31.96 -24.95
CA PHE A 98 35.47 32.62 -25.09
C PHE A 98 34.37 31.66 -25.56
N LEU A 99 34.66 30.79 -26.54
CA LEU A 99 33.74 29.77 -27.03
C LEU A 99 33.42 28.71 -25.96
N VAL A 100 34.41 28.23 -25.22
CA VAL A 100 34.22 27.27 -24.12
C VAL A 100 33.39 27.90 -23.00
N ARG A 101 33.70 29.14 -22.59
CA ARG A 101 32.92 29.86 -21.56
C ARG A 101 31.46 30.09 -21.99
N ASN A 102 31.23 30.38 -23.27
CA ASN A 102 29.89 30.55 -23.82
C ASN A 102 29.13 29.22 -23.97
N GLN A 103 29.82 28.10 -24.23
CA GLN A 103 29.22 26.76 -24.18
C GLN A 103 28.78 26.39 -22.77
N PHE A 104 29.59 26.66 -21.74
CA PHE A 104 29.20 26.48 -20.33
C PHE A 104 27.99 27.34 -19.97
N TYR A 105 27.95 28.60 -20.42
CA TYR A 105 26.81 29.48 -20.17
C TYR A 105 25.54 29.01 -20.89
N LEU A 106 25.66 28.53 -22.13
CA LEU A 106 24.55 27.95 -22.88
C LEU A 106 24.01 26.68 -22.20
N ILE A 107 24.89 25.78 -21.76
CA ILE A 107 24.50 24.59 -20.99
C ILE A 107 23.79 25.01 -19.69
N PHE A 108 24.32 26.00 -18.97
CA PHE A 108 23.70 26.52 -17.75
C PHE A 108 22.31 27.11 -18.01
N VAL A 109 22.14 27.90 -19.07
CA VAL A 109 20.83 28.46 -19.47
C VAL A 109 19.87 27.35 -19.88
N ILE A 110 20.31 26.36 -20.66
CA ILE A 110 19.49 25.19 -21.02
C ILE A 110 19.05 24.43 -19.75
N LEU A 111 19.95 24.26 -18.79
CA LEU A 111 19.67 23.56 -17.54
C LEU A 111 18.69 24.36 -16.67
N GLN A 112 18.83 25.69 -16.60
CA GLN A 112 17.85 26.58 -15.97
C GLN A 112 16.48 26.56 -16.68
N CYS A 113 16.47 26.51 -18.01
CA CYS A 113 15.25 26.39 -18.81
C CYS A 113 14.58 25.04 -18.56
N MET A 114 15.34 23.94 -18.55
CA MET A 114 14.84 22.61 -18.19
C MET A 114 14.26 22.60 -16.78
N VAL A 115 14.94 23.21 -15.80
CA VAL A 115 14.41 23.32 -14.44
C VAL A 115 13.10 24.12 -14.43
N SER A 116 13.04 25.24 -15.15
CA SER A 116 11.88 26.13 -15.14
C SER A 116 10.67 25.60 -15.92
N ILE A 117 10.90 24.89 -17.03
CA ILE A 117 9.86 24.39 -17.94
C ILE A 117 9.43 22.96 -17.59
N VAL A 118 10.36 22.13 -17.10
CA VAL A 118 10.07 20.72 -16.79
C VAL A 118 9.90 20.52 -15.29
N LEU A 119 10.81 21.01 -14.45
CA LEU A 119 10.81 20.69 -13.03
C LEU A 119 9.71 21.46 -12.26
N ILE A 120 9.60 22.77 -12.48
CA ILE A 120 8.62 23.62 -11.76
C ILE A 120 7.16 23.20 -12.03
N PRO A 121 6.71 22.99 -13.29
CA PRO A 121 5.34 22.53 -13.56
C PRO A 121 5.03 21.17 -12.92
N ASN A 122 5.95 20.23 -13.00
CA ASN A 122 5.76 18.91 -12.41
C ASN A 122 5.78 18.92 -10.88
N LEU A 123 6.44 19.87 -10.22
CA LEU A 123 6.44 19.97 -8.75
C LEU A 123 5.24 20.76 -8.20
N TYR A 124 4.92 21.91 -8.81
CA TYR A 124 3.97 22.86 -8.21
C TYR A 124 2.60 22.91 -8.90
N PHE A 125 2.49 22.44 -10.14
CA PHE A 125 1.27 22.50 -10.95
C PHE A 125 0.79 21.10 -11.33
N THR A 126 -0.20 21.02 -12.23
CA THR A 126 -0.61 19.74 -12.85
C THR A 126 0.58 19.21 -13.65
N PRO A 127 1.07 18.00 -13.35
CA PRO A 127 2.14 17.37 -14.12
C PRO A 127 1.77 17.15 -15.58
N PHE A 128 2.75 16.89 -16.44
CA PHE A 128 2.48 16.64 -17.86
C PHE A 128 1.85 15.28 -18.14
N THR A 129 2.08 14.29 -17.26
CA THR A 129 1.57 12.93 -17.45
C THR A 129 0.97 12.38 -16.15
N LEU A 130 0.01 11.47 -16.31
CA LEU A 130 -0.59 10.75 -15.18
C LEU A 130 0.47 10.02 -14.34
N LYS A 131 1.45 9.39 -15.00
CA LYS A 131 2.56 8.67 -14.33
C LYS A 131 3.38 9.59 -13.42
N ILE A 132 3.70 10.80 -13.87
CA ILE A 132 4.44 11.77 -13.04
C ILE A 132 3.58 12.20 -11.83
N LEU A 133 2.28 12.44 -12.03
CA LEU A 133 1.38 12.78 -10.93
C LEU A 133 1.32 11.69 -9.86
N VAL A 134 1.14 10.43 -10.27
CA VAL A 134 1.05 9.29 -9.35
C VAL A 134 2.36 9.13 -8.58
N ASN A 135 3.51 9.13 -9.27
CA ASN A 135 4.81 9.01 -8.61
C ASN A 135 5.10 10.16 -7.65
N ARG A 136 4.82 11.41 -8.05
CA ARG A 136 4.98 12.58 -7.20
C ARG A 136 4.11 12.47 -5.95
N PHE A 137 2.82 12.20 -6.11
CA PHE A 137 1.92 12.04 -4.97
C PHE A 137 2.43 10.95 -4.03
N THR A 138 2.84 9.81 -4.56
CA THR A 138 3.29 8.67 -3.77
C THR A 138 4.49 9.04 -2.91
N PHE A 139 5.47 9.75 -3.49
CA PHE A 139 6.61 10.28 -2.74
C PHE A 139 6.18 11.33 -1.70
N GLU A 140 5.34 12.30 -2.10
CA GLU A 140 4.83 13.36 -1.21
C GLU A 140 4.06 12.78 -0.02
N PHE A 141 3.35 11.67 -0.23
CA PHE A 141 2.59 10.97 0.79
C PHE A 141 3.50 10.16 1.73
N LEU A 142 4.47 9.42 1.18
CA LEU A 142 5.34 8.51 1.94
C LEU A 142 6.41 9.22 2.78
N GLN A 143 6.89 10.39 2.37
CA GLN A 143 7.96 11.12 3.09
C GLN A 143 7.63 11.46 4.56
N HIS A 144 6.34 11.38 4.94
CA HIS A 144 5.86 11.62 6.30
C HIS A 144 5.25 10.36 6.95
N GLN A 145 5.60 9.18 6.45
CA GLN A 145 5.11 7.88 6.92
C GLN A 145 6.31 7.03 7.36
N TYR A 146 6.96 7.41 8.45
CA TYR A 146 8.24 6.86 8.89
C TYR A 146 8.15 5.38 9.23
N ILE A 147 7.07 4.92 9.87
CA ILE A 147 6.88 3.49 10.16
C ILE A 147 6.82 2.67 8.87
N ILE A 148 6.12 3.19 7.86
CA ILE A 148 6.00 2.52 6.55
C ILE A 148 7.34 2.51 5.84
N LEU A 149 8.05 3.65 5.81
CA LEU A 149 9.39 3.74 5.22
C LEU A 149 10.37 2.75 5.86
N THR A 150 10.34 2.58 7.19
CA THR A 150 11.11 1.56 7.91
C THR A 150 10.70 0.13 7.53
N LYS A 151 9.41 -0.11 7.26
CA LYS A 151 8.92 -1.43 6.84
C LYS A 151 9.35 -1.80 5.42
N ILE A 152 9.25 -0.86 4.49
CA ILE A 152 9.48 -1.12 3.07
C ILE A 152 10.96 -0.99 2.67
N ARG A 153 11.76 -0.27 3.46
CA ARG A 153 13.22 -0.07 3.31
C ARG A 153 13.69 0.47 1.95
N ILE A 154 12.83 1.19 1.24
CA ILE A 154 13.14 1.71 -0.11
C ILE A 154 14.36 2.66 -0.15
N PHE A 155 14.64 3.36 0.95
CA PHE A 155 15.70 4.36 1.02
C PHE A 155 17.01 3.82 1.64
N GLU A 156 16.93 2.70 2.35
CA GLU A 156 18.06 2.15 3.10
C GLU A 156 19.14 1.59 2.17
N HIS A 157 18.73 1.07 1.01
CA HIS A 157 19.66 0.68 -0.07
C HIS A 157 20.56 1.85 -0.52
N TYR A 158 20.10 3.10 -0.39
CA TYR A 158 20.85 4.30 -0.72
C TYR A 158 21.58 4.92 0.50
N GLY A 159 21.65 4.22 1.62
CA GLY A 159 22.24 4.71 2.87
C GLY A 159 21.38 5.74 3.61
N ILE A 160 20.12 5.95 3.20
CA ILE A 160 19.21 6.89 3.85
C ILE A 160 18.32 6.10 4.85
N ASN A 161 18.67 6.23 6.12
CA ASN A 161 18.01 5.52 7.23
C ASN A 161 17.41 6.46 8.29
N SER A 162 17.41 7.78 8.06
CA SER A 162 16.95 8.77 9.05
C SER A 162 15.50 8.56 9.51
N GLN A 163 14.63 7.98 8.69
CA GLN A 163 13.28 7.56 9.06
C GLN A 163 13.25 6.59 10.25
N ASN A 164 14.32 5.81 10.43
CA ASN A 164 14.37 4.74 11.44
C ASN A 164 14.42 5.27 12.87
N ARG A 165 14.74 6.56 13.06
CA ARG A 165 14.75 7.23 14.37
C ARG A 165 13.49 8.03 14.71
N LEU A 166 12.52 8.13 13.79
CA LEU A 166 11.37 9.03 13.90
C LEU A 166 10.06 8.25 14.11
N LEU A 167 9.07 8.89 14.74
CA LEU A 167 7.70 8.41 14.80
C LEU A 167 6.78 9.27 13.93
N ASP A 168 5.69 8.69 13.44
CA ASP A 168 4.72 9.40 12.62
C ASP A 168 4.08 10.57 13.39
N ASP A 169 3.82 11.70 12.72
CA ASP A 169 3.16 12.85 13.34
C ASP A 169 1.65 12.59 13.48
N LEU A 170 1.17 12.44 14.73
CA LEU A 170 -0.25 12.19 15.01
C LEU A 170 -1.08 13.48 15.16
N SER A 171 -0.46 14.65 15.03
CA SER A 171 -1.08 15.94 15.30
C SER A 171 -2.21 16.25 14.33
N LEU A 172 -3.19 17.03 14.81
CA LEU A 172 -4.28 17.54 13.98
C LEU A 172 -3.77 18.44 12.84
N SER A 173 -2.63 19.12 13.05
CA SER A 173 -2.02 19.97 12.03
C SER A 173 -1.52 19.15 10.84
N PHE A 174 -0.85 18.03 11.13
CA PHE A 174 -0.38 17.11 10.11
C PHE A 174 -1.53 16.49 9.32
N ARG A 175 -2.60 16.07 10.00
CA ARG A 175 -3.75 15.51 9.29
C ARG A 175 -4.46 16.52 8.38
N LYS A 176 -4.53 17.80 8.77
CA LYS A 176 -5.00 18.87 7.88
C LYS A 176 -4.10 19.04 6.66
N LYS A 177 -2.77 18.92 6.82
CA LYS A 177 -1.81 18.93 5.70
C LYS A 177 -2.04 17.74 4.77
N GLN A 178 -2.15 16.51 5.31
CA GLN A 178 -2.43 15.30 4.52
C GLN A 178 -3.75 15.40 3.75
N LYS A 179 -4.82 15.89 4.40
CA LYS A 179 -6.10 16.15 3.73
C LYS A 179 -5.96 17.14 2.57
N THR A 180 -5.20 18.21 2.77
CA THR A 180 -4.94 19.22 1.74
C THR A 180 -4.16 18.62 0.57
N LEU A 181 -3.15 17.79 0.88
CA LEU A 181 -2.37 17.06 -0.10
C LEU A 181 -3.25 16.13 -0.97
N LEU A 182 -4.13 15.37 -0.33
CA LEU A 182 -5.08 14.46 -1.00
C LEU A 182 -6.05 15.24 -1.91
N LYS A 183 -6.72 16.28 -1.40
CA LYS A 183 -7.66 17.11 -2.19
C LYS A 183 -6.96 17.81 -3.36
N LYS A 184 -5.75 18.33 -3.13
CA LYS A 184 -4.93 18.96 -4.18
C LYS A 184 -4.62 17.97 -5.30
N ASN A 185 -4.12 16.78 -4.97
CA ASN A 185 -3.76 15.79 -5.98
C ASN A 185 -4.99 15.14 -6.64
N LEU A 186 -6.13 15.03 -5.96
CA LEU A 186 -7.39 14.61 -6.58
C LEU A 186 -7.84 15.60 -7.66
N ASN A 187 -7.72 16.90 -7.40
CA ASN A 187 -8.04 17.92 -8.40
C ASN A 187 -7.11 17.87 -9.61
N PHE A 188 -5.81 17.62 -9.40
CA PHE A 188 -4.88 17.41 -10.51
C PHE A 188 -5.16 16.10 -11.26
N LEU A 189 -5.61 15.06 -10.58
CA LEU A 189 -5.97 13.80 -11.21
C LEU A 189 -7.13 14.03 -12.19
N LYS A 190 -8.18 14.74 -11.75
CA LYS A 190 -9.38 15.02 -12.57
C LYS A 190 -9.09 15.66 -13.93
N SER A 191 -8.02 16.45 -14.08
CA SER A 191 -7.67 17.02 -15.39
C SER A 191 -7.22 15.99 -16.42
N PHE A 192 -6.84 14.78 -15.99
CA PHE A 192 -6.49 13.68 -16.89
C PHE A 192 -7.71 12.84 -17.32
N LYS A 193 -8.87 12.98 -16.66
CA LYS A 193 -10.04 12.11 -16.86
C LYS A 193 -10.44 12.02 -18.34
N SER A 194 -10.73 13.15 -18.97
CA SER A 194 -11.21 13.20 -20.35
C SER A 194 -10.24 12.49 -21.31
N GLN A 195 -8.94 12.76 -21.19
CA GLN A 195 -7.93 12.17 -22.05
C GLN A 195 -7.80 10.65 -21.82
N VAL A 196 -7.76 10.21 -20.56
CA VAL A 196 -7.63 8.78 -20.20
C VAL A 196 -8.80 7.97 -20.75
N PHE A 197 -10.03 8.44 -20.58
CA PHE A 197 -11.22 7.74 -21.05
C PHE A 197 -11.32 7.76 -22.58
N LYS A 198 -10.97 8.87 -23.23
CA LYS A 198 -10.91 8.96 -24.69
C LYS A 198 -9.88 8.01 -25.28
N ASP A 199 -8.69 7.92 -24.69
CA ASP A 199 -7.64 7.00 -25.14
C ASP A 199 -8.03 5.54 -24.97
N LEU A 200 -8.80 5.23 -23.91
CA LEU A 200 -9.36 3.90 -23.68
C LEU A 200 -10.43 3.54 -24.73
N GLU A 201 -11.37 4.46 -25.01
CA GLU A 201 -12.39 4.26 -26.05
C GLU A 201 -11.77 4.07 -27.43
N GLN A 202 -10.66 4.78 -27.71
CA GLN A 202 -9.88 4.66 -28.93
C GLN A 202 -8.91 3.47 -28.94
N ARG A 203 -8.87 2.66 -27.88
CA ARG A 203 -8.00 1.48 -27.73
C ARG A 203 -6.52 1.78 -28.01
N LYS A 204 -6.04 2.95 -27.60
CA LYS A 204 -4.62 3.29 -27.77
C LYS A 204 -3.73 2.38 -26.92
N ASP A 205 -2.46 2.27 -27.32
CA ASP A 205 -1.47 1.52 -26.55
C ASP A 205 -1.42 2.00 -25.09
N ASN A 206 -1.38 1.04 -24.16
CA ASN A 206 -1.37 1.26 -22.71
C ASN A 206 -2.59 2.02 -22.14
N SER A 207 -3.64 2.29 -22.93
CA SER A 207 -4.81 3.03 -22.48
C SER A 207 -5.54 2.37 -21.31
N ILE A 208 -5.69 1.03 -21.32
CA ILE A 208 -6.25 0.27 -20.20
C ILE A 208 -5.41 0.42 -18.93
N GLN A 209 -4.08 0.37 -19.02
CA GLN A 209 -3.22 0.53 -17.85
C GLN A 209 -3.28 1.96 -17.29
N ASN A 210 -3.40 2.97 -18.15
CA ASN A 210 -3.64 4.35 -17.73
C ASN A 210 -5.00 4.51 -17.06
N TRP A 211 -6.04 3.85 -17.59
CA TRP A 211 -7.38 3.87 -17.00
C TRP A 211 -7.44 3.19 -15.64
N ILE A 212 -6.82 2.01 -15.48
CA ILE A 212 -6.73 1.32 -14.19
C ILE A 212 -6.00 2.23 -13.19
N THR A 213 -4.86 2.77 -13.59
CA THR A 213 -4.07 3.68 -12.74
C THR A 213 -4.87 4.91 -12.32
N TYR A 214 -5.56 5.57 -13.26
CA TYR A 214 -6.43 6.71 -12.98
C TYR A 214 -7.52 6.34 -11.97
N THR A 215 -8.26 5.26 -12.24
CA THR A 215 -9.47 4.91 -11.49
C THR A 215 -9.12 4.39 -10.10
N THR A 216 -8.05 3.61 -9.95
CA THR A 216 -7.55 3.18 -8.63
C THR A 216 -7.06 4.37 -7.81
N MET A 217 -6.36 5.31 -8.45
CA MET A 217 -5.89 6.52 -7.77
C MET A 217 -7.06 7.43 -7.38
N GLU A 218 -8.08 7.55 -8.24
CA GLU A 218 -9.30 8.32 -7.96
C GLU A 218 -10.06 7.71 -6.79
N TRP A 219 -10.23 6.38 -6.78
CA TRP A 219 -10.83 5.64 -5.67
C TRP A 219 -10.07 5.90 -4.36
N PHE A 220 -8.74 5.74 -4.39
CA PHE A 220 -7.89 5.96 -3.22
C PHE A 220 -8.01 7.40 -2.72
N LEU A 221 -7.73 8.40 -3.56
CA LEU A 221 -7.74 9.80 -3.16
C LEU A 221 -9.11 10.29 -2.69
N THR A 222 -10.19 9.83 -3.32
CA THR A 222 -11.57 10.19 -2.95
C THR A 222 -11.93 9.58 -1.60
N THR A 223 -11.75 8.27 -1.45
CA THR A 223 -12.01 7.55 -0.21
C THR A 223 -11.14 8.08 0.93
N SER A 224 -9.87 8.41 0.63
CA SER A 224 -8.98 9.07 1.58
C SER A 224 -9.44 10.44 1.99
N SER A 225 -9.68 11.32 1.03
CA SER A 225 -10.14 12.67 1.33
C SER A 225 -11.40 12.63 2.20
N PHE A 226 -12.35 11.74 1.88
CA PHE A 226 -13.59 11.60 2.63
C PHE A 226 -13.37 11.03 4.04
N GLY A 227 -12.49 10.03 4.22
CA GLY A 227 -12.08 9.57 5.55
C GLY A 227 -11.49 10.70 6.42
N TYR A 228 -10.74 11.62 5.82
CA TYR A 228 -10.25 12.85 6.46
C TYR A 228 -11.33 13.95 6.63
N ASP A 229 -12.47 13.87 5.94
CA ASP A 229 -13.66 14.69 6.24
C ASP A 229 -14.40 14.13 7.46
N LEU A 230 -14.41 12.81 7.64
CA LEU A 230 -14.94 12.10 8.81
C LEU A 230 -13.97 12.05 9.99
N MET A 231 -12.91 12.86 10.03
CA MET A 231 -11.72 12.67 10.90
C MET A 231 -11.96 12.67 12.42
N ILE A 232 -13.11 13.17 12.87
CA ILE A 232 -13.50 13.14 14.29
C ILE A 232 -14.11 11.77 14.65
N TYR A 233 -14.48 11.01 13.63
CA TYR A 233 -15.02 9.67 13.69
C TYR A 233 -14.05 8.64 13.10
N ILE A 234 -13.08 9.03 12.26
CA ILE A 234 -12.14 8.11 11.60
C ILE A 234 -10.71 8.63 11.76
N TYR A 235 -9.80 7.77 12.20
CA TYR A 235 -8.35 8.00 12.27
C TYR A 235 -7.75 7.45 10.97
N PRO A 236 -7.40 8.33 10.00
CA PRO A 236 -6.96 7.90 8.70
C PRO A 236 -5.47 7.54 8.76
N LEU A 237 -5.18 6.38 9.31
CA LEU A 237 -3.95 5.67 9.02
C LEU A 237 -4.24 4.82 7.78
N PHE A 238 -4.00 5.38 6.60
CA PHE A 238 -4.38 4.78 5.31
C PHE A 238 -3.80 3.38 5.06
N ILE A 239 -2.75 3.01 5.78
CA ILE A 239 -2.10 1.70 5.69
C ILE A 239 -2.53 0.76 6.84
N TYR A 240 -3.27 1.25 7.82
CA TYR A 240 -3.76 0.46 8.97
C TYR A 240 -5.28 0.29 9.00
N ASN A 241 -5.96 0.70 7.92
CA ASN A 241 -7.42 0.81 7.78
C ASN A 241 -8.02 1.98 8.58
N PRO A 242 -9.14 2.59 8.14
CA PRO A 242 -9.83 3.63 8.88
C PRO A 242 -10.26 3.03 10.21
N LEU A 243 -9.71 3.58 11.29
CA LEU A 243 -10.10 3.18 12.64
C LEU A 243 -10.99 4.24 13.22
N ILE A 244 -12.05 3.84 13.91
CA ILE A 244 -12.87 4.83 14.60
C ILE A 244 -12.17 5.38 15.82
N TYR A 245 -11.38 4.55 16.50
CA TYR A 245 -10.60 4.96 17.66
C TYR A 245 -9.10 4.82 17.34
N PRO A 246 -8.28 5.88 17.52
CA PRO A 246 -6.83 5.83 17.29
C PRO A 246 -6.13 4.74 18.12
N THR A 247 -6.64 4.53 19.33
CA THR A 247 -6.23 3.49 20.27
C THR A 247 -7.25 2.36 20.25
N ASN A 248 -6.75 1.16 19.99
CA ASN A 248 -7.51 -0.07 19.98
C ASN A 248 -6.52 -1.21 20.35
N GLN A 249 -7.00 -2.25 21.02
CA GLN A 249 -6.18 -3.36 21.50
C GLN A 249 -5.67 -4.29 20.39
N PHE A 250 -6.30 -4.26 19.21
CA PHE A 250 -6.00 -5.09 18.05
C PHE A 250 -5.26 -4.33 16.93
N ARG A 251 -5.53 -3.03 16.77
CA ARG A 251 -4.93 -2.15 15.74
C ARG A 251 -4.76 -0.71 16.27
N GLY A 252 -4.17 0.17 15.47
CA GLY A 252 -4.04 1.59 15.79
C GLY A 252 -2.61 2.02 16.05
N CYS A 253 -2.44 3.27 16.45
CA CYS A 253 -1.12 3.90 16.53
C CYS A 253 -0.18 3.19 17.52
N ILE A 254 -0.72 2.72 18.66
CA ILE A 254 0.10 2.04 19.67
C ILE A 254 0.48 0.63 19.22
N VAL A 255 -0.46 -0.13 18.67
CA VAL A 255 -0.17 -1.46 18.13
C VAL A 255 0.83 -1.36 16.98
N ALA A 256 0.67 -0.37 16.10
CA ALA A 256 1.62 -0.10 15.02
C ALA A 256 3.02 0.21 15.58
N TYR A 257 3.11 1.10 16.57
CA TYR A 257 4.37 1.46 17.21
C TYR A 257 5.05 0.26 17.87
N VAL A 258 4.32 -0.53 18.66
CA VAL A 258 4.86 -1.74 19.30
C VAL A 258 5.31 -2.76 18.26
N LYS A 259 4.54 -2.98 17.18
CA LYS A 259 4.97 -3.84 16.06
C LYS A 259 6.24 -3.31 15.39
N THR A 260 6.36 -1.99 15.23
CA THR A 260 7.58 -1.39 14.70
C THR A 260 8.79 -1.76 15.54
N LEU A 261 8.64 -1.67 16.86
CA LEU A 261 9.70 -1.96 17.81
C LEU A 261 10.05 -3.45 17.93
N THR A 262 9.11 -4.36 17.65
CA THR A 262 9.32 -5.80 17.87
C THR A 262 9.68 -6.58 16.62
N ILE A 263 9.12 -6.22 15.46
CA ILE A 263 9.20 -7.06 14.25
C ILE A 263 9.56 -6.32 12.96
N ILE A 264 9.52 -4.98 12.92
CA ILE A 264 9.76 -4.20 11.68
C ILE A 264 11.16 -3.60 11.65
N GLN A 265 11.54 -2.86 12.70
CA GLN A 265 12.82 -2.15 12.73
C GLN A 265 13.98 -3.12 12.96
N ARG A 266 14.97 -3.06 12.08
CA ARG A 266 16.19 -3.86 12.15
C ARG A 266 17.12 -3.37 13.27
N LEU A 267 17.87 -4.31 13.85
CA LEU A 267 18.81 -4.10 14.97
C LEU A 267 20.13 -4.84 14.72
N SER A 268 20.70 -4.71 13.52
CA SER A 268 21.89 -5.45 13.09
C SER A 268 23.20 -4.67 13.19
N THR A 269 23.16 -3.37 13.49
CA THR A 269 24.37 -2.55 13.63
C THR A 269 24.25 -1.60 14.82
N GLU A 270 25.37 -1.07 15.31
CA GLU A 270 25.38 -0.02 16.33
C GLU A 270 24.47 1.16 15.94
N SER A 271 24.60 1.62 14.69
CA SER A 271 23.84 2.77 14.17
C SER A 271 22.32 2.51 14.17
N GLU A 272 21.91 1.32 13.77
CA GLU A 272 20.50 0.91 13.78
C GLU A 272 19.92 0.82 15.20
N ILE A 273 20.70 0.28 16.14
CA ILE A 273 20.32 0.22 17.56
C ILE A 273 20.20 1.63 18.14
N MET A 274 21.11 2.54 17.80
CA MET A 274 21.02 3.94 18.22
C MET A 274 19.80 4.65 17.64
N ASP A 275 19.47 4.43 16.37
CA ASP A 275 18.26 4.99 15.76
C ASP A 275 16.98 4.40 16.38
N TYR A 276 16.99 3.13 16.76
CA TYR A 276 15.91 2.50 17.54
C TYR A 276 15.71 3.16 18.92
N ILE A 277 16.80 3.39 19.67
CA ILE A 277 16.75 4.10 20.96
C ILE A 277 16.21 5.53 20.78
N LYS A 278 16.64 6.25 19.76
CA LYS A 278 16.14 7.60 19.45
C LYS A 278 14.64 7.59 19.14
N ARG A 279 14.15 6.61 18.38
CA ARG A 279 12.71 6.45 18.13
C ARG A 279 11.93 6.29 19.44
N ILE A 280 12.44 5.49 20.37
CA ILE A 280 11.83 5.29 21.68
C ILE A 280 11.74 6.60 22.47
N ARG A 281 12.75 7.47 22.38
CA ARG A 281 12.74 8.78 23.04
C ARG A 281 11.64 9.72 22.52
N HIS A 282 11.14 9.53 21.29
CA HIS A 282 9.99 10.28 20.76
C HIS A 282 8.62 9.78 21.27
N SER A 283 8.57 8.81 22.20
CA SER A 283 7.32 8.25 22.71
C SER A 283 6.39 9.31 23.32
N GLU A 284 6.91 10.28 24.06
CA GLU A 284 6.08 11.29 24.72
C GLU A 284 5.32 12.15 23.71
N GLU A 285 6.02 12.72 22.72
CA GLU A 285 5.43 13.54 21.65
C GLU A 285 4.37 12.76 20.86
N TYR A 286 4.67 11.50 20.55
CA TYR A 286 3.76 10.61 19.83
C TYR A 286 2.46 10.34 20.61
N ILE A 287 2.58 9.98 21.89
CA ILE A 287 1.43 9.69 22.74
C ILE A 287 0.61 10.96 23.04
N ASP A 288 1.27 12.10 23.20
CA ASP A 288 0.58 13.37 23.41
C ASP A 288 -0.28 13.78 22.20
N GLY A 289 0.25 13.58 20.99
CA GLY A 289 -0.51 13.73 19.76
C GLY A 289 -1.75 12.83 19.72
N CYS A 290 -1.63 11.58 20.19
CA CYS A 290 -2.74 10.64 20.32
C CYS A 290 -3.80 11.10 21.33
N ILE A 291 -3.39 11.50 22.54
CA ILE A 291 -4.30 11.96 23.60
C ILE A 291 -5.06 13.22 23.18
N ILE A 292 -4.41 14.15 22.47
CA ILE A 292 -5.07 15.34 21.92
C ILE A 292 -6.20 14.95 20.96
N ASP A 293 -6.01 13.92 20.13
CA ASP A 293 -7.05 13.41 19.26
C ASP A 293 -8.21 12.80 20.05
N LEU A 294 -7.89 11.94 21.01
CA LEU A 294 -8.87 11.25 21.83
C LEU A 294 -9.75 12.25 22.61
N LYS A 295 -9.15 13.29 23.21
CA LYS A 295 -9.90 14.35 23.92
C LYS A 295 -10.86 15.12 23.01
N LYS A 296 -10.52 15.25 21.72
CA LYS A 296 -11.41 15.90 20.75
C LYS A 296 -12.62 15.00 20.42
N ARG A 297 -12.41 13.69 20.37
CA ARG A 297 -13.47 12.70 20.15
C ARG A 297 -14.39 12.57 21.35
N GLU A 298 -13.81 12.56 22.54
CA GLU A 298 -14.51 12.62 23.83
C GLU A 298 -15.50 13.81 23.87
N LYS A 299 -15.04 15.02 23.54
CA LYS A 299 -15.89 16.23 23.46
C LYS A 299 -17.06 16.12 22.46
N LYS A 300 -17.01 15.15 21.54
CA LYS A 300 -18.06 14.88 20.53
C LYS A 300 -18.92 13.66 20.88
N GLY A 301 -18.73 13.04 22.03
CA GLY A 301 -19.40 11.80 22.41
C GLY A 301 -18.93 10.57 21.63
N VAL A 302 -17.77 10.64 20.97
CA VAL A 302 -17.22 9.53 20.18
C VAL A 302 -16.26 8.75 21.08
N LEU A 303 -16.85 7.89 21.93
CA LEU A 303 -16.12 7.05 22.87
C LEU A 303 -16.25 5.57 22.52
N PRO A 304 -15.19 4.75 22.68
CA PRO A 304 -15.31 3.30 22.64
C PRO A 304 -16.28 2.80 23.71
N CYS A 305 -16.86 1.62 23.53
CA CYS A 305 -17.66 1.00 24.59
C CYS A 305 -16.77 0.65 25.79
N VAL A 306 -17.38 0.52 26.98
CA VAL A 306 -16.66 0.27 28.24
C VAL A 306 -15.72 -0.95 28.15
N ASN A 307 -16.17 -2.03 27.51
CA ASN A 307 -15.38 -3.25 27.33
C ASN A 307 -14.18 -3.04 26.42
N ALA A 308 -14.31 -2.22 25.36
CA ALA A 308 -13.19 -1.86 24.49
C ALA A 308 -12.16 -1.01 25.26
N ILE A 309 -12.59 -0.06 26.09
CA ILE A 309 -11.68 0.75 26.93
C ILE A 309 -10.90 -0.14 27.91
N ILE A 310 -11.59 -1.07 28.58
CA ILE A 310 -10.93 -2.05 29.47
C ILE A 310 -9.91 -2.90 28.69
N GLY A 311 -10.28 -3.34 27.49
CA GLY A 311 -9.37 -4.07 26.59
C GLY A 311 -8.12 -3.26 26.21
N ILE A 312 -8.29 -1.97 25.89
CA ILE A 312 -7.18 -1.05 25.62
C ILE A 312 -6.27 -0.92 26.84
N CYS A 313 -6.83 -0.69 28.04
CA CYS A 313 -6.03 -0.59 29.27
C CYS A 313 -5.20 -1.85 29.50
N LYS A 314 -5.81 -3.05 29.42
CA LYS A 314 -5.11 -4.33 29.57
C LYS A 314 -3.98 -4.50 28.55
N HIS A 315 -4.22 -4.13 27.29
CA HIS A 315 -3.20 -4.19 26.25
C HIS A 315 -2.03 -3.26 26.57
N LEU A 316 -2.30 -2.00 26.94
CA LEU A 316 -1.28 -1.01 27.27
C LEU A 316 -0.48 -1.39 28.53
N GLU A 317 -1.13 -1.96 29.54
CA GLU A 317 -0.49 -2.47 30.75
C GLU A 317 0.49 -3.60 30.42
N LYS A 318 0.10 -4.52 29.51
CA LYS A 318 1.00 -5.56 29.00
C LYS A 318 2.21 -4.95 28.29
N THR A 319 2.03 -3.86 27.55
CA THR A 319 3.12 -3.17 26.83
C THR A 319 4.18 -2.58 27.76
N ILE A 320 3.84 -2.18 28.98
CA ILE A 320 4.80 -1.64 29.97
C ILE A 320 5.21 -2.65 31.04
N TYR A 321 4.85 -3.92 30.87
CA TYR A 321 5.11 -4.94 31.87
C TYR A 321 6.62 -5.19 32.02
N CYS A 322 7.10 -5.07 33.25
CA CYS A 322 8.46 -5.42 33.66
C CYS A 322 8.37 -6.46 34.77
N GLU A 323 8.80 -7.68 34.49
CA GLU A 323 8.86 -8.74 35.51
C GLU A 323 9.73 -8.28 36.69
N PHE A 324 9.24 -8.47 37.92
CA PHE A 324 9.89 -7.98 39.16
C PHE A 324 10.16 -6.47 39.20
N SER A 325 9.41 -5.68 38.41
CA SER A 325 9.65 -4.23 38.24
C SER A 325 11.05 -3.87 37.76
N ASN A 326 11.79 -4.83 37.18
CA ASN A 326 13.14 -4.60 36.67
C ASN A 326 13.06 -4.18 35.19
N PRO A 327 13.51 -2.96 34.80
CA PRO A 327 13.49 -2.52 33.41
C PRO A 327 14.25 -3.44 32.44
N LYS A 328 15.25 -4.18 32.94
CA LYS A 328 15.99 -5.17 32.13
C LYS A 328 15.12 -6.36 31.70
N ASN A 329 14.00 -6.58 32.39
CA ASN A 329 13.05 -7.63 32.04
C ASN A 329 12.02 -7.19 30.99
N HIS A 330 12.01 -5.90 30.61
CA HIS A 330 11.13 -5.37 29.58
C HIS A 330 11.48 -5.94 28.20
N PHE A 331 10.47 -6.13 27.34
CA PHE A 331 10.67 -6.75 26.02
C PHE A 331 11.66 -5.97 25.15
N ILE A 332 11.62 -4.63 25.19
CA ILE A 332 12.56 -3.75 24.47
C ILE A 332 14.01 -4.01 24.90
N TYR A 333 14.25 -4.11 26.21
CA TYR A 333 15.61 -4.36 26.71
C TYR A 333 16.09 -5.76 26.32
N LYS A 334 15.24 -6.78 26.50
CA LYS A 334 15.54 -8.17 26.11
C LYS A 334 15.86 -8.28 24.62
N LEU A 335 15.10 -7.58 23.77
CA LEU A 335 15.33 -7.55 22.33
C LEU A 335 16.68 -6.93 21.99
N VAL A 336 16.96 -5.71 22.45
CA VAL A 336 18.24 -5.03 22.20
C VAL A 336 19.42 -5.84 22.76
N SER A 337 19.28 -6.41 23.95
CA SER A 337 20.31 -7.27 24.56
C SER A 337 20.58 -8.52 23.72
N GLY A 338 19.54 -9.20 23.22
CA GLY A 338 19.71 -10.37 22.36
C GLY A 338 20.42 -10.03 21.05
N HIS A 339 20.05 -8.90 20.43
CA HIS A 339 20.73 -8.43 19.21
C HIS A 339 22.19 -8.06 19.45
N LEU A 340 22.50 -7.32 20.52
CA LEU A 340 23.89 -6.96 20.88
C LEU A 340 24.77 -8.17 21.17
N GLN A 341 24.21 -9.24 21.75
CA GLN A 341 24.91 -10.51 21.97
C GLN A 341 25.23 -11.24 20.67
N GLY A 342 24.40 -11.07 19.64
CA GLY A 342 24.61 -11.66 18.32
C GLY A 342 25.61 -10.91 17.43
N LEU A 343 26.07 -9.71 17.82
CA LEU A 343 27.04 -8.94 17.04
C LEU A 343 28.48 -9.40 17.31
N PRO A 344 29.32 -9.55 16.26
CA PRO A 344 30.75 -9.83 16.40
C PRO A 344 31.47 -8.80 17.28
N GLU A 345 32.47 -9.22 18.05
CA GLU A 345 33.28 -8.30 18.88
C GLU A 345 34.06 -7.28 18.03
N GLU A 346 34.38 -7.64 16.78
CA GLU A 346 35.05 -6.75 15.81
C GLU A 346 34.16 -5.56 15.41
N ASP A 347 32.84 -5.74 15.40
CA ASP A 347 31.87 -4.70 15.03
C ASP A 347 31.54 -3.78 16.20
N ILE A 348 31.54 -4.31 17.43
CA ILE A 348 31.19 -3.55 18.63
C ILE A 348 31.84 -4.11 19.91
N CYS A 349 32.60 -3.25 20.59
CA CYS A 349 33.27 -3.63 21.83
C CYS A 349 32.29 -3.75 23.02
N GLU A 350 32.65 -4.55 24.02
CA GLU A 350 31.83 -4.78 25.22
C GLU A 350 31.47 -3.49 25.98
N GLN A 351 32.38 -2.50 25.99
CA GLN A 351 32.10 -1.20 26.59
C GLN A 351 30.94 -0.50 25.87
N LYS A 352 30.93 -0.56 24.54
CA LYS A 352 29.88 0.06 23.73
C LYS A 352 28.55 -0.69 23.86
N LYS A 353 28.57 -2.02 23.92
CA LYS A 353 27.37 -2.83 24.23
C LYS A 353 26.75 -2.42 25.57
N LYS A 354 27.56 -2.25 26.63
CA LYS A 354 27.10 -1.77 27.94
C LYS A 354 26.52 -0.36 27.88
N GLU A 355 27.14 0.53 27.12
CA GLU A 355 26.65 1.90 26.90
C GLU A 355 25.26 1.89 26.23
N LEU A 356 25.08 1.13 25.15
CA LEU A 356 23.81 1.00 24.44
C LEU A 356 22.70 0.40 25.31
N LEU A 357 23.03 -0.59 26.15
CA LEU A 357 22.08 -1.16 27.10
C LEU A 357 21.65 -0.14 28.16
N SER A 358 22.58 0.70 28.63
CA SER A 358 22.27 1.81 29.55
C SER A 358 21.34 2.84 28.90
N TYR A 359 21.64 3.23 27.66
CA TYR A 359 20.77 4.13 26.89
C TYR A 359 19.39 3.54 26.60
N THR A 360 19.33 2.24 26.32
CA THR A 360 18.07 1.52 26.12
C THR A 360 17.24 1.51 27.41
N GLN A 361 17.86 1.19 28.55
CA GLN A 361 17.20 1.23 29.85
C GLN A 361 16.64 2.63 30.15
N SER A 362 17.43 3.68 29.92
CA SER A 362 17.01 5.07 30.10
C SER A 362 15.85 5.43 29.16
N ALA A 363 15.93 5.04 27.87
CA ALA A 363 14.83 5.27 26.92
C ALA A 363 13.51 4.60 27.34
N ILE A 364 13.58 3.40 27.94
CA ILE A 364 12.41 2.70 28.47
C ILE A 364 11.83 3.45 29.68
N VAL A 365 12.67 3.75 30.69
CA VAL A 365 12.24 4.28 31.98
C VAL A 365 11.81 5.74 31.89
N ASP A 366 12.53 6.55 31.12
CA ASP A 366 12.37 8.00 31.12
C ASP A 366 11.37 8.48 30.04
N TYR A 367 11.19 7.72 28.95
CA TYR A 367 10.36 8.15 27.81
C TYR A 367 9.21 7.19 27.51
N PHE A 368 9.49 5.90 27.31
CA PHE A 368 8.46 4.94 26.88
C PHE A 368 7.41 4.68 27.96
N MET A 369 7.82 4.22 29.15
CA MET A 369 6.89 3.86 30.21
C MET A 369 6.06 5.05 30.70
N PRO A 370 6.62 6.27 30.93
CA PRO A 370 5.84 7.42 31.34
C PRO A 370 4.78 7.80 30.30
N ALA A 371 5.14 7.78 29.00
CA ALA A 371 4.21 8.09 27.92
C ALA A 371 3.04 7.09 27.89
N ILE A 372 3.30 5.78 27.92
CA ILE A 372 2.24 4.77 27.94
C ILE A 372 1.39 4.85 29.22
N ARG A 373 1.99 5.11 30.40
CA ARG A 373 1.23 5.32 31.65
C ARG A 373 0.30 6.53 31.56
N LYS A 374 0.70 7.60 30.88
CA LYS A 374 -0.15 8.78 30.62
C LYS A 374 -1.38 8.39 29.82
N LEU A 375 -1.21 7.56 28.78
CA LEU A 375 -2.31 7.04 27.96
C LEU A 375 -3.23 6.09 28.75
N ILE A 376 -2.67 5.20 29.57
CA ILE A 376 -3.45 4.31 30.46
C ILE A 376 -4.34 5.13 31.40
N ARG A 377 -3.78 6.13 32.09
CA ARG A 377 -4.55 7.02 32.99
C ARG A 377 -5.68 7.73 32.26
N TYR A 378 -5.41 8.21 31.04
CA TYR A 378 -6.44 8.83 30.21
C TYR A 378 -7.57 7.84 29.90
N HIS A 379 -7.28 6.62 29.46
CA HIS A 379 -8.33 5.63 29.20
C HIS A 379 -9.13 5.23 30.44
N TYR A 380 -8.48 5.02 31.59
CA TYR A 380 -9.19 4.77 32.84
C TYR A 380 -10.17 5.89 33.20
N SER A 381 -9.80 7.15 32.94
CA SER A 381 -10.69 8.30 33.21
C SER A 381 -11.96 8.29 32.35
N LEU A 382 -11.97 7.58 31.22
CA LEU A 382 -13.13 7.47 30.33
C LEU A 382 -14.13 6.38 30.75
N ILE A 383 -13.74 5.44 31.62
CA ILE A 383 -14.62 4.30 32.00
C ILE A 383 -15.99 4.74 32.54
N PRO A 384 -16.09 5.73 33.45
CA PRO A 384 -17.39 6.13 34.01
C PRO A 384 -18.38 6.72 32.99
N MET A 385 -17.89 7.21 31.85
CA MET A 385 -18.68 7.85 30.80
C MET A 385 -18.78 6.99 29.52
N ALA A 386 -18.16 5.81 29.51
CA ALA A 386 -18.12 4.94 28.34
C ALA A 386 -19.48 4.25 28.13
N PRO A 387 -20.02 4.25 26.89
CA PRO A 387 -21.27 3.56 26.58
C PRO A 387 -21.14 2.04 26.75
N LYS A 388 -22.27 1.37 26.98
CA LYS A 388 -22.32 -0.11 26.99
C LYS A 388 -22.52 -0.67 25.57
N GLU A 389 -23.19 0.10 24.73
CA GLU A 389 -23.56 -0.26 23.37
C GLU A 389 -22.33 -0.35 22.45
N ILE A 390 -22.29 -1.42 21.67
CA ILE A 390 -21.11 -1.83 20.88
C ILE A 390 -21.14 -1.39 19.41
N GLY A 391 -22.31 -0.97 18.90
CA GLY A 391 -22.52 -0.60 17.50
C GLY A 391 -22.14 0.83 17.15
N LEU A 392 -21.95 1.11 15.85
CA LEU A 392 -21.64 2.46 15.36
C LEU A 392 -22.85 3.36 15.25
N TRP A 393 -24.04 2.79 15.05
CA TRP A 393 -25.31 3.52 15.02
C TRP A 393 -25.52 4.49 16.20
N ARG A 394 -24.81 4.30 17.33
CA ARG A 394 -24.90 5.18 18.50
C ARG A 394 -24.14 6.50 18.37
N ILE A 395 -23.11 6.59 17.52
CA ILE A 395 -22.35 7.83 17.33
C ILE A 395 -23.05 8.72 16.30
N PRO A 396 -22.86 10.05 16.33
CA PRO A 396 -23.44 10.93 15.33
C PRO A 396 -23.05 10.49 13.90
N ASN A 397 -24.06 10.38 13.02
CA ASN A 397 -23.93 9.85 11.65
C ASN A 397 -23.40 8.40 11.58
N GLY A 398 -23.68 7.58 12.59
CA GLY A 398 -23.17 6.21 12.73
C GLY A 398 -23.43 5.32 11.52
N ASP A 399 -24.62 5.39 10.94
CA ASP A 399 -24.98 4.61 9.75
C ASP A 399 -24.19 5.03 8.50
N ASP A 400 -24.02 6.33 8.27
CA ASP A 400 -23.21 6.84 7.14
C ASP A 400 -21.74 6.47 7.31
N ILE A 401 -21.23 6.53 8.55
CA ILE A 401 -19.89 6.09 8.89
C ILE A 401 -19.76 4.58 8.64
N TYR A 402 -20.76 3.77 9.00
CA TYR A 402 -20.73 2.34 8.75
C TYR A 402 -20.80 2.01 7.26
N ARG A 403 -21.63 2.71 6.47
CA ARG A 403 -21.66 2.59 5.00
C ARG A 403 -20.31 2.95 4.38
N PHE A 404 -19.61 3.95 4.91
CA PHE A 404 -18.24 4.22 4.50
C PHE A 404 -17.28 3.08 4.84
N HIS A 405 -17.40 2.45 6.02
CA HIS A 405 -16.58 1.28 6.36
C HIS A 405 -16.87 0.09 5.44
N ILE A 406 -18.15 -0.17 5.13
CA ILE A 406 -18.53 -1.15 4.11
C ILE A 406 -17.78 -0.84 2.82
N TYR A 407 -17.96 0.36 2.24
CA TYR A 407 -17.30 0.72 0.98
C TYR A 407 -15.77 0.65 1.05
N TYR A 408 -15.15 1.09 2.15
CA TYR A 408 -13.71 1.03 2.31
C TYR A 408 -13.18 -0.41 2.36
N PHE A 409 -13.84 -1.29 3.11
CA PHE A 409 -13.39 -2.66 3.31
C PHE A 409 -13.79 -3.57 2.15
N THR A 410 -14.96 -3.36 1.55
CA THR A 410 -15.54 -4.20 0.50
C THR A 410 -15.37 -3.66 -0.90
N SER A 411 -15.11 -2.36 -1.08
CA SER A 411 -15.25 -1.67 -2.39
C SER A 411 -16.61 -1.88 -3.06
N THR A 412 -17.62 -2.27 -2.28
CA THR A 412 -19.00 -2.43 -2.73
C THR A 412 -19.90 -1.45 -1.97
N THR A 413 -21.05 -1.13 -2.56
CA THR A 413 -22.10 -0.33 -1.91
C THR A 413 -23.23 -1.20 -1.35
N MET A 414 -22.92 -2.46 -1.02
CA MET A 414 -23.91 -3.44 -0.54
C MET A 414 -24.62 -2.90 0.71
N HIS A 415 -25.92 -3.12 0.78
CA HIS A 415 -26.68 -2.74 1.95
C HIS A 415 -26.30 -3.66 3.14
N PRO A 416 -26.27 -3.16 4.40
CA PRO A 416 -25.99 -4.01 5.56
C PRO A 416 -26.84 -5.28 5.66
N MET A 417 -28.11 -5.21 5.27
CA MET A 417 -29.01 -6.37 5.24
C MET A 417 -28.63 -7.38 4.15
N GLU A 418 -28.17 -6.93 2.98
CA GLU A 418 -27.68 -7.83 1.93
C GLU A 418 -26.42 -8.57 2.37
N LEU A 419 -25.55 -7.92 3.16
CA LEU A 419 -24.37 -8.55 3.75
C LEU A 419 -24.77 -9.62 4.78
N GLN A 420 -25.78 -9.34 5.59
CA GLN A 420 -26.32 -10.30 6.55
C GLN A 420 -26.93 -11.52 5.84
N GLU A 421 -27.78 -11.30 4.84
CA GLU A 421 -28.39 -12.35 4.02
C GLU A 421 -27.34 -13.21 3.31
N LEU A 422 -26.31 -12.57 2.72
CA LEU A 422 -25.18 -13.28 2.14
C LEU A 422 -24.50 -14.18 3.17
N GLY A 423 -24.19 -13.64 4.36
CA GLY A 423 -23.54 -14.42 5.41
C GLY A 423 -24.37 -15.62 5.88
N LEU A 424 -25.68 -15.45 6.06
CA LEU A 424 -26.58 -16.53 6.44
C LEU A 424 -26.67 -17.62 5.35
N LYS A 425 -26.72 -17.22 4.07
CA LYS A 425 -26.71 -18.16 2.95
C LYS A 425 -25.43 -18.98 2.91
N GLU A 426 -24.28 -18.34 3.12
CA GLU A 426 -22.98 -19.01 3.14
C GLU A 426 -22.84 -19.97 4.33
N ILE A 427 -23.35 -19.59 5.51
CA ILE A 427 -23.41 -20.47 6.70
C ILE A 427 -24.18 -21.76 6.38
N GLU A 428 -25.36 -21.65 5.75
CA GLU A 428 -26.15 -22.83 5.39
C GLU A 428 -25.44 -23.72 4.35
N SER A 429 -24.72 -23.12 3.41
CA SER A 429 -23.88 -23.85 2.45
C SER A 429 -22.76 -24.63 3.17
N CYS A 430 -22.04 -23.96 4.07
CA CYS A 430 -20.99 -24.58 4.87
C CYS A 430 -21.54 -25.69 5.77
N LYS A 431 -22.69 -25.48 6.45
CA LYS A 431 -23.34 -26.49 7.30
C LYS A 431 -23.60 -27.77 6.53
N LYS A 432 -24.19 -27.68 5.34
CA LYS A 432 -24.46 -28.85 4.47
C LYS A 432 -23.16 -29.57 4.10
N LYS A 433 -22.14 -28.83 3.67
CA LYS A 433 -20.90 -29.44 3.21
C LYS A 433 -20.08 -30.08 4.34
N ILE A 434 -20.10 -29.48 5.53
CA ILE A 434 -19.47 -30.06 6.72
C ILE A 434 -20.15 -31.39 7.06
N ILE A 435 -21.49 -31.44 7.13
CA ILE A 435 -22.23 -32.67 7.44
C ILE A 435 -21.93 -33.76 6.40
N GLU A 436 -21.87 -33.41 5.12
CA GLU A 436 -21.51 -34.35 4.03
C GLU A 436 -20.11 -34.95 4.22
N LEU A 437 -19.10 -34.11 4.54
CA LEU A 437 -17.71 -34.53 4.63
C LEU A 437 -17.44 -35.43 5.84
N VAL A 438 -18.08 -35.16 6.97
CA VAL A 438 -17.79 -35.85 8.24
C VAL A 438 -18.55 -37.16 8.42
N GLN A 439 -19.54 -37.44 7.58
CA GLN A 439 -20.24 -38.71 7.58
C GLN A 439 -19.43 -39.83 6.89
N PRO A 440 -19.58 -41.10 7.36
CA PRO A 440 -20.41 -41.55 8.48
C PRO A 440 -19.74 -41.46 9.87
N GLU A 441 -18.49 -41.01 9.97
CA GLU A 441 -17.70 -41.02 11.21
C GLU A 441 -18.28 -40.11 12.30
N PHE A 442 -18.88 -38.98 11.90
CA PHE A 442 -19.61 -38.09 12.79
C PHE A 442 -21.03 -37.90 12.26
N ILE A 443 -22.00 -38.39 13.02
CA ILE A 443 -23.42 -38.20 12.72
C ILE A 443 -23.91 -36.96 13.48
N PHE A 444 -24.62 -36.08 12.78
CA PHE A 444 -25.32 -34.93 13.36
C PHE A 444 -26.80 -35.29 13.55
N CYS A 445 -27.29 -35.20 14.78
CA CYS A 445 -28.70 -35.44 15.12
C CYS A 445 -29.30 -34.21 15.79
N GLU A 446 -30.11 -33.44 15.04
CA GLU A 446 -30.70 -32.18 15.51
C GLU A 446 -31.59 -32.33 16.76
N GLU A 447 -32.12 -33.53 17.02
CA GLU A 447 -32.92 -33.82 18.23
C GLU A 447 -32.09 -33.86 19.52
N ASN A 448 -30.78 -34.16 19.42
CA ASN A 448 -29.93 -34.45 20.58
C ASN A 448 -28.81 -33.44 20.79
N GLU A 449 -28.39 -32.72 19.76
CA GLU A 449 -27.30 -31.75 19.84
C GLU A 449 -27.56 -30.53 18.95
N THR A 450 -27.10 -29.36 19.38
CA THR A 450 -27.10 -28.17 18.53
C THR A 450 -26.01 -28.28 17.47
N PHE A 451 -26.15 -27.55 16.36
CA PHE A 451 -25.09 -27.50 15.35
C PHE A 451 -23.77 -26.96 15.92
N GLY A 452 -23.83 -25.98 16.82
CA GLY A 452 -22.64 -25.48 17.50
C GLY A 452 -21.94 -26.54 18.37
N ASP A 453 -22.72 -27.36 19.09
CA ASP A 453 -22.17 -28.50 19.85
C ASP A 453 -21.53 -29.54 18.94
N PHE A 454 -22.17 -29.84 17.81
CA PHE A 454 -21.65 -30.73 16.78
C PHE A 454 -20.29 -30.25 16.23
N ILE A 455 -20.20 -28.96 15.88
CA ILE A 455 -18.95 -28.37 15.39
C ILE A 455 -17.87 -28.40 16.46
N ARG A 456 -18.18 -28.07 17.72
CA ARG A 456 -17.21 -28.16 18.83
C ARG A 456 -16.74 -29.59 19.05
N ARG A 457 -17.63 -30.58 18.97
CA ARG A 457 -17.30 -32.00 19.12
C ARG A 457 -16.27 -32.43 18.08
N ILE A 458 -16.56 -32.19 16.80
CA ILE A 458 -15.62 -32.49 15.69
C ILE A 458 -14.32 -31.72 15.85
N SER A 459 -14.41 -30.42 16.14
CA SER A 459 -13.23 -29.54 16.21
C SER A 459 -12.31 -29.88 17.36
N ASN A 460 -12.77 -30.62 18.39
CA ASN A 460 -11.99 -31.03 19.56
C ASN A 460 -11.44 -32.46 19.48
N GLU A 461 -11.65 -33.17 18.36
CA GLU A 461 -11.16 -34.53 18.21
C GLU A 461 -9.62 -34.57 18.34
N PRO A 462 -9.06 -35.45 19.20
CA PRO A 462 -7.62 -35.45 19.47
C PRO A 462 -6.76 -35.67 18.23
N ASP A 463 -7.23 -36.48 17.28
CA ASP A 463 -6.51 -36.78 16.05
C ASP A 463 -6.36 -35.57 15.12
N PHE A 464 -7.22 -34.57 15.26
CA PHE A 464 -7.18 -33.32 14.51
C PHE A 464 -6.24 -32.27 15.11
N HIS A 465 -5.48 -32.61 16.15
CA HIS A 465 -4.54 -31.69 16.78
C HIS A 465 -3.10 -32.20 16.78
N PHE A 466 -2.17 -31.26 16.59
CA PHE A 466 -0.79 -31.44 16.99
C PHE A 466 -0.69 -31.40 18.52
N PRO A 467 0.16 -32.21 19.14
CA PRO A 467 0.36 -32.16 20.58
C PRO A 467 0.98 -30.82 20.98
N PHE A 468 0.57 -30.23 22.12
CA PHE A 468 1.13 -29.00 22.68
C PHE A 468 2.54 -29.22 23.27
N THR A 469 3.48 -29.60 22.40
CA THR A 469 4.85 -29.98 22.74
C THR A 469 5.83 -29.38 21.73
N LYS A 470 7.12 -29.34 22.05
CA LYS A 470 8.17 -28.95 21.09
C LYS A 470 8.17 -29.85 19.84
N LYS A 471 7.72 -31.10 19.95
CA LYS A 471 7.56 -32.00 18.81
C LYS A 471 6.38 -31.56 17.94
N GLY A 472 5.20 -31.36 18.52
CA GLY A 472 4.02 -30.93 17.76
C GLY A 472 4.20 -29.58 17.06
N ARG A 473 4.91 -28.62 17.66
CA ARG A 473 5.30 -27.37 16.97
C ARG A 473 6.16 -27.63 15.73
N ARG A 474 7.15 -28.51 15.86
CA ARG A 474 8.00 -28.92 14.73
C ARG A 474 7.18 -29.61 13.65
N ASP A 475 6.30 -30.52 14.02
CA ASP A 475 5.44 -31.26 13.10
C ASP A 475 4.50 -30.32 12.33
N ALA A 476 3.90 -29.33 13.01
CA ALA A 476 3.07 -28.30 12.39
C ALA A 476 3.84 -27.49 11.34
N VAL A 477 5.06 -27.04 11.69
CA VAL A 477 5.95 -26.32 10.74
C VAL A 477 6.37 -27.21 9.58
N HIS A 478 6.69 -28.49 9.83
CA HIS A 478 7.06 -29.42 8.76
C HIS A 478 5.93 -29.67 7.78
N GLN A 479 4.69 -29.86 8.27
CA GLN A 479 3.52 -30.01 7.40
C GLN A 479 3.29 -28.73 6.59
N LEU A 480 3.41 -27.55 7.21
CA LEU A 480 3.27 -26.26 6.54
C LEU A 480 4.29 -26.10 5.41
N LYS A 481 5.59 -26.37 5.69
CA LYS A 481 6.66 -26.32 4.68
C LYS A 481 6.41 -27.28 3.53
N ARG A 482 6.08 -28.54 3.83
CA ARG A 482 5.81 -29.55 2.81
C ARG A 482 4.64 -29.12 1.91
N SER A 483 3.57 -28.61 2.51
CA SER A 483 2.39 -28.15 1.78
C SER A 483 2.73 -26.99 0.82
N ILE A 484 3.52 -26.02 1.28
CA ILE A 484 4.00 -24.90 0.44
C ILE A 484 4.85 -25.42 -0.72
N THR A 485 5.79 -26.34 -0.48
CA THR A 485 6.62 -26.93 -1.53
C THR A 485 5.78 -27.66 -2.59
N THR A 486 4.80 -28.46 -2.17
CA THR A 486 3.91 -29.15 -3.11
C THR A 486 3.03 -28.17 -3.89
N ALA A 487 2.50 -27.13 -3.23
CA ALA A 487 1.69 -26.12 -3.90
C ALA A 487 2.47 -25.32 -4.94
N TRP A 488 3.77 -25.10 -4.73
CA TRP A 488 4.62 -24.39 -5.69
C TRP A 488 4.64 -25.08 -7.06
N GLU A 489 4.85 -26.40 -7.07
CA GLU A 489 4.89 -27.16 -8.32
C GLU A 489 3.52 -27.23 -8.98
N LYS A 490 2.47 -27.54 -8.21
CA LYS A 490 1.11 -27.64 -8.74
C LYS A 490 0.55 -26.30 -9.24
N SER A 491 1.02 -25.16 -8.68
CA SER A 491 0.58 -23.83 -9.11
C SER A 491 0.94 -23.52 -10.57
N LYS A 492 1.95 -24.19 -11.14
CA LYS A 492 2.31 -24.03 -12.57
C LYS A 492 1.17 -24.48 -13.51
N GLU A 493 0.22 -25.27 -13.03
CA GLU A 493 -0.96 -25.69 -13.77
C GLU A 493 -2.07 -24.63 -13.78
N LEU A 494 -2.05 -23.68 -12.84
CA LEU A 494 -3.13 -22.72 -12.62
C LEU A 494 -2.72 -21.26 -12.85
N PHE A 495 -1.42 -20.99 -12.99
CA PHE A 495 -0.88 -19.63 -13.13
C PHE A 495 0.15 -19.55 -14.26
N ASN A 496 0.17 -18.43 -15.00
CA ASN A 496 1.21 -18.13 -15.98
C ASN A 496 2.47 -17.57 -15.32
N GLU A 497 2.28 -16.67 -14.35
CA GLU A 497 3.34 -16.05 -13.56
C GLU A 497 3.26 -16.57 -12.12
N TYR A 498 4.39 -16.97 -11.55
CA TYR A 498 4.49 -17.44 -10.17
C TYR A 498 5.82 -17.01 -9.54
N PRO A 499 5.86 -16.77 -8.22
CA PRO A 499 7.07 -16.26 -7.59
C PRO A 499 8.13 -17.34 -7.39
N GLU A 500 9.39 -16.95 -7.61
CA GLU A 500 10.58 -17.73 -7.27
C GLU A 500 11.14 -17.40 -5.87
N SER A 501 10.64 -16.32 -5.25
CA SER A 501 11.08 -15.85 -3.94
C SER A 501 10.83 -16.90 -2.84
N PRO A 502 11.85 -17.40 -2.12
CA PRO A 502 11.64 -18.38 -1.06
C PRO A 502 10.86 -17.79 0.12
N ILE A 503 10.06 -18.62 0.79
CA ILE A 503 9.28 -18.25 1.99
C ILE A 503 9.95 -18.83 3.23
N ASN A 504 10.30 -17.96 4.17
CA ASN A 504 10.75 -18.37 5.49
C ASN A 504 9.55 -18.64 6.42
N ILE A 505 9.72 -19.55 7.38
CA ILE A 505 8.73 -19.79 8.43
C ILE A 505 9.37 -19.50 9.77
N ASP A 506 8.76 -18.60 10.52
CA ASP A 506 9.30 -18.13 11.79
C ASP A 506 8.24 -18.09 12.89
N TYR A 507 8.72 -18.09 14.13
CA TYR A 507 7.93 -17.99 15.33
C TYR A 507 7.89 -16.54 15.78
N TYR A 508 6.74 -16.08 16.23
CA TYR A 508 6.67 -14.78 16.90
C TYR A 508 5.77 -14.89 18.12
N SER A 509 6.08 -14.15 19.17
CA SER A 509 5.33 -14.20 20.43
C SER A 509 5.15 -12.79 21.00
N ILE A 510 4.08 -12.65 21.78
CA ILE A 510 3.72 -11.58 22.73
C ILE A 510 2.62 -10.59 22.28
N PHE A 511 2.52 -10.15 21.01
CA PHE A 511 1.62 -9.03 20.64
C PHE A 511 0.75 -9.19 19.39
N SER A 512 0.42 -10.42 18.95
CA SER A 512 -0.48 -10.59 17.81
C SER A 512 -1.71 -11.42 18.15
N ASP A 513 -2.82 -10.96 17.60
CA ASP A 513 -4.13 -11.58 17.69
C ASP A 513 -4.47 -12.44 16.47
N VAL A 514 -3.49 -12.75 15.60
CA VAL A 514 -3.64 -13.68 14.48
C VAL A 514 -2.77 -14.92 14.69
N SER A 515 -3.19 -16.07 14.16
CA SER A 515 -2.49 -17.34 14.36
C SER A 515 -1.35 -17.53 13.36
N TYR A 516 -1.60 -17.14 12.11
CA TYR A 516 -0.63 -17.11 11.03
C TYR A 516 -0.65 -15.71 10.40
N ASN A 517 0.49 -15.27 9.88
CA ASN A 517 0.57 -13.98 9.21
C ASN A 517 1.68 -13.99 8.16
N TYR A 518 1.33 -13.85 6.89
CA TYR A 518 2.28 -13.56 5.83
C TYR A 518 2.86 -12.14 5.95
N GLN A 519 4.17 -12.01 5.73
CA GLN A 519 4.90 -10.75 5.67
C GLN A 519 5.73 -10.74 4.38
N PRO A 520 5.46 -9.79 3.46
CA PRO A 520 6.31 -9.64 2.28
C PRO A 520 7.70 -9.16 2.69
N GLY A 521 8.72 -9.56 1.91
CA GLY A 521 10.08 -9.05 2.09
C GLY A 521 10.18 -7.57 1.68
N PRO A 522 11.08 -6.78 2.31
CA PRO A 522 11.28 -5.37 1.97
C PRO A 522 11.73 -5.18 0.51
N TRP A 523 11.67 -3.94 0.03
CA TRP A 523 12.01 -3.59 -1.36
C TRP A 523 13.50 -3.62 -1.65
N ASP A 524 14.34 -3.50 -0.63
CA ASP A 524 15.81 -3.59 -0.74
C ASP A 524 16.33 -5.03 -0.86
N GLY A 525 15.44 -6.04 -0.72
CA GLY A 525 15.81 -7.45 -0.78
C GLY A 525 16.57 -7.96 0.45
N SER A 526 16.64 -7.19 1.54
CA SER A 526 17.41 -7.54 2.74
C SER A 526 16.86 -8.74 3.53
N GLU A 527 15.58 -9.08 3.35
CA GLU A 527 14.92 -10.22 3.98
C GLU A 527 13.99 -10.93 3.00
N ASN A 528 13.93 -12.25 3.07
CA ASN A 528 12.93 -13.04 2.36
C ASN A 528 11.53 -12.83 2.96
N PRO A 529 10.45 -12.97 2.16
CA PRO A 529 9.11 -13.08 2.69
C PRO A 529 9.00 -14.19 3.74
N LYS A 530 8.10 -14.01 4.72
CA LYS A 530 7.94 -14.97 5.82
C LYS A 530 6.49 -15.19 6.21
N ILE A 531 6.17 -16.42 6.61
CA ILE A 531 4.93 -16.76 7.31
C ILE A 531 5.29 -16.91 8.79
N SER A 532 4.75 -16.01 9.61
CA SER A 532 4.98 -16.01 11.05
C SER A 532 3.84 -16.75 11.75
N ILE A 533 4.18 -17.63 12.71
CA ILE A 533 3.23 -18.48 13.43
C ILE A 533 3.21 -18.13 14.93
N ASN A 534 2.01 -17.97 15.50
CA ASN A 534 1.77 -17.75 16.93
C ASN A 534 1.32 -19.06 17.61
N PHE A 535 2.27 -19.75 18.25
CA PHE A 535 1.98 -21.00 18.99
C PHE A 535 1.38 -20.78 20.38
N ASP A 536 1.03 -19.56 20.76
CA ASP A 536 0.31 -19.28 22.00
C ASP A 536 -1.21 -19.39 21.82
N ARG A 537 -1.68 -19.83 20.63
CA ARG A 537 -3.10 -20.04 20.32
C ARG A 537 -3.38 -21.51 20.02
N GLU A 538 -4.51 -22.01 20.52
CA GLU A 538 -4.97 -23.39 20.34
C GLU A 538 -5.19 -23.75 18.86
N ILE A 539 -5.82 -22.84 18.10
CA ILE A 539 -6.09 -23.02 16.67
C ILE A 539 -4.82 -23.27 15.83
N THR A 540 -3.65 -22.82 16.30
CA THR A 540 -2.35 -23.05 15.65
C THR A 540 -1.91 -24.52 15.69
N TYR A 541 -2.53 -25.30 16.56
CA TYR A 541 -2.29 -26.74 16.68
C TYR A 541 -3.34 -27.57 15.93
N SER A 542 -4.28 -26.97 15.20
CA SER A 542 -5.22 -27.73 14.37
C SER A 542 -4.54 -28.28 13.12
N LYS A 543 -4.53 -29.61 12.95
CA LYS A 543 -4.10 -30.29 11.72
C LYS A 543 -5.03 -29.99 10.55
N LEU A 544 -6.33 -29.85 10.80
CA LEU A 544 -7.34 -29.56 9.77
C LEU A 544 -7.04 -28.23 9.07
N MET A 545 -6.69 -27.20 9.83
CA MET A 545 -6.52 -25.84 9.32
C MET A 545 -5.10 -25.55 8.82
N ASN A 546 -4.10 -26.32 9.23
CA ASN A 546 -2.69 -26.02 8.97
C ASN A 546 -2.33 -26.09 7.48
N LYS A 547 -2.86 -27.08 6.74
CA LYS A 547 -2.64 -27.19 5.28
C LYS A 547 -3.35 -26.06 4.51
N GLY A 548 -4.60 -25.77 4.86
CA GLY A 548 -5.34 -24.62 4.32
C GLY A 548 -4.63 -23.28 4.55
N CYS A 549 -4.05 -23.08 5.74
CA CYS A 549 -3.21 -21.91 6.03
C CYS A 549 -1.95 -21.85 5.15
N ALA A 550 -1.32 -22.98 4.84
CA ALA A 550 -0.18 -23.05 3.94
C ALA A 550 -0.52 -22.44 2.57
N PHE A 551 -1.71 -22.75 2.06
CA PHE A 551 -2.16 -22.27 0.76
C PHE A 551 -2.63 -20.82 0.79
N ARG A 552 -3.35 -20.41 1.84
CA ARG A 552 -3.85 -19.04 2.02
C ARG A 552 -2.74 -18.01 2.24
N GLU A 553 -1.82 -18.29 3.15
CA GLU A 553 -0.73 -17.37 3.50
C GLU A 553 0.47 -17.53 2.55
N GLY A 554 0.67 -18.73 2.00
CA GLY A 554 1.73 -19.05 1.06
C GLY A 554 1.23 -19.06 -0.39
N VAL A 555 1.37 -20.22 -1.03
CA VAL A 555 1.09 -20.42 -2.47
C VAL A 555 -0.13 -21.34 -2.61
N PRO A 556 -1.16 -20.99 -3.40
CA PRO A 556 -1.23 -19.87 -4.34
C PRO A 556 -1.83 -18.56 -3.75
N GLY A 557 -1.91 -18.45 -2.43
CA GLY A 557 -2.51 -17.30 -1.73
C GLY A 557 -1.62 -16.05 -1.67
N HIS A 558 -1.47 -15.48 -0.47
CA HIS A 558 -0.90 -14.15 -0.26
C HIS A 558 0.55 -13.99 -0.73
N HIS A 559 1.38 -15.04 -0.67
CA HIS A 559 2.73 -14.98 -1.19
C HIS A 559 2.72 -14.78 -2.71
N LEU A 560 1.99 -15.63 -3.44
CA LEU A 560 1.86 -15.52 -4.89
C LEU A 560 1.27 -14.16 -5.27
N GLN A 561 0.21 -13.74 -4.59
CA GLN A 561 -0.46 -12.46 -4.84
C GLN A 561 0.48 -11.26 -4.71
N LEU A 562 1.18 -11.12 -3.58
CA LEU A 562 2.00 -9.94 -3.31
C LEU A 562 3.31 -9.94 -4.11
N GLU A 563 3.92 -11.10 -4.36
CA GLU A 563 5.10 -11.18 -5.21
C GLU A 563 4.76 -10.90 -6.68
N ALA A 564 3.59 -11.33 -7.18
CA ALA A 564 3.11 -10.94 -8.50
C ALA A 564 3.00 -9.41 -8.64
N PHE A 565 2.49 -8.72 -7.62
CA PHE A 565 2.43 -7.26 -7.61
C PHE A 565 3.84 -6.65 -7.60
N LYS A 566 4.74 -7.16 -6.76
CA LYS A 566 6.12 -6.69 -6.64
C LYS A 566 6.88 -6.78 -7.97
N ASN A 567 6.76 -7.91 -8.66
CA ASN A 567 7.49 -8.24 -9.90
C ASN A 567 6.85 -7.66 -11.17
N SER A 568 5.63 -7.13 -11.08
CA SER A 568 4.94 -6.48 -12.20
C SER A 568 5.67 -5.23 -12.74
N LYS A 569 5.26 -4.73 -13.91
CA LYS A 569 5.75 -3.47 -14.50
C LYS A 569 4.96 -2.23 -14.05
N LEU A 570 4.14 -2.36 -13.01
CA LEU A 570 3.25 -1.31 -12.52
C LEU A 570 4.02 -0.15 -11.85
N ASP A 571 3.37 1.00 -11.70
CA ASP A 571 3.90 2.10 -10.89
C ASP A 571 3.98 1.73 -9.40
N PHE A 572 4.84 2.42 -8.65
CA PHE A 572 5.10 2.10 -7.25
C PHE A 572 3.84 2.17 -6.37
N PHE A 573 2.88 3.05 -6.70
CA PHE A 573 1.61 3.12 -5.98
C PHE A 573 0.81 1.84 -6.19
N ARG A 574 0.57 1.41 -7.43
CA ARG A 574 -0.18 0.17 -7.71
C ARG A 574 0.48 -1.09 -7.17
N LYS A 575 1.81 -1.12 -7.08
CA LYS A 575 2.57 -2.23 -6.45
C LYS A 575 2.36 -2.33 -4.94
N ASN A 576 2.02 -1.23 -4.25
CA ASN A 576 1.95 -1.17 -2.79
C ASN A 576 0.54 -0.87 -2.24
N PHE A 577 -0.37 -0.38 -3.08
CA PHE A 577 -1.76 -0.21 -2.72
C PHE A 577 -2.41 -1.59 -2.51
N ILE A 578 -3.21 -1.73 -1.45
CA ILE A 578 -3.88 -2.97 -1.07
C ILE A 578 -5.37 -2.70 -0.85
N SER A 579 -6.20 -3.35 -1.65
CA SER A 579 -7.65 -3.43 -1.45
C SER A 579 -7.97 -4.56 -0.46
N ASN A 580 -8.65 -4.23 0.64
CA ASN A 580 -8.89 -5.19 1.73
C ASN A 580 -9.64 -6.44 1.27
N SER A 581 -10.76 -6.29 0.56
CA SER A 581 -11.53 -7.45 0.12
C SER A 581 -10.87 -8.23 -0.99
N PHE A 582 -10.14 -7.57 -1.90
CA PHE A 582 -9.41 -8.33 -2.90
C PHE A 582 -8.26 -9.12 -2.28
N PHE A 583 -7.48 -8.51 -1.38
CA PHE A 583 -6.41 -9.19 -0.66
C PHE A 583 -6.96 -10.39 0.13
N ASN A 584 -7.90 -10.14 1.05
CA ASN A 584 -8.43 -11.17 1.94
C ASN A 584 -9.25 -12.24 1.18
N GLY A 585 -10.05 -11.81 0.20
CA GLY A 585 -10.86 -12.69 -0.63
C GLY A 585 -10.01 -13.60 -1.52
N TRP A 586 -8.89 -13.11 -2.04
CA TRP A 586 -7.94 -13.94 -2.79
C TRP A 586 -7.42 -15.10 -1.97
N GLY A 587 -7.06 -14.89 -0.70
CA GLY A 587 -6.59 -15.97 0.17
C GLY A 587 -7.61 -17.10 0.32
N LEU A 588 -8.90 -16.77 0.49
CA LEU A 588 -9.98 -17.77 0.56
C LEU A 588 -10.29 -18.42 -0.79
N TYR A 589 -10.27 -17.64 -1.86
CA TYR A 589 -10.41 -18.14 -3.23
C TYR A 589 -9.28 -19.13 -3.56
N ALA A 590 -8.04 -18.79 -3.22
CA ALA A 590 -6.86 -19.62 -3.44
C ALA A 590 -6.94 -20.94 -2.66
N GLU A 591 -7.39 -20.92 -1.41
CA GLU A 591 -7.61 -22.15 -0.65
C GLU A 591 -8.69 -23.04 -1.29
N LEU A 592 -9.84 -22.47 -1.67
CA LEU A 592 -10.90 -23.22 -2.36
C LEU A 592 -10.40 -23.81 -3.70
N LEU A 593 -9.61 -23.04 -4.45
CA LEU A 593 -9.00 -23.50 -5.70
C LEU A 593 -8.15 -24.76 -5.49
N THR A 594 -7.47 -24.89 -4.35
CA THR A 594 -6.69 -26.10 -4.04
C THR A 594 -7.57 -27.34 -3.83
N ILE A 595 -8.78 -27.15 -3.29
CA ILE A 595 -9.78 -28.23 -3.14
C ILE A 595 -10.30 -28.64 -4.52
N GLU A 596 -10.71 -27.66 -5.33
CA GLU A 596 -11.24 -27.90 -6.69
C GLU A 596 -10.26 -28.64 -7.60
N ASN A 597 -8.95 -28.54 -7.33
CA ASN A 597 -7.89 -29.18 -8.10
C ASN A 597 -7.29 -30.42 -7.40
N GLY A 598 -7.89 -30.92 -6.31
CA GLY A 598 -7.47 -32.16 -5.65
C GLY A 598 -6.11 -32.07 -4.94
N TRP A 599 -5.76 -30.91 -4.38
CA TRP A 599 -4.53 -30.74 -3.60
C TRP A 599 -4.72 -31.10 -2.12
N MET A 600 -5.97 -31.06 -1.65
CA MET A 600 -6.37 -31.68 -0.39
C MET A 600 -6.50 -33.19 -0.63
N GLU A 601 -5.74 -33.98 0.13
CA GLU A 601 -5.61 -35.43 -0.06
C GLU A 601 -6.66 -36.20 0.73
N SER A 602 -7.29 -35.56 1.72
CA SER A 602 -8.34 -36.17 2.52
C SER A 602 -9.51 -35.21 2.76
N LYS A 603 -10.70 -35.78 2.95
CA LYS A 603 -11.92 -35.04 3.32
C LYS A 603 -11.75 -34.22 4.61
N TRP A 604 -10.84 -34.62 5.50
CA TRP A 604 -10.51 -33.89 6.73
C TRP A 604 -9.71 -32.61 6.45
N GLU A 605 -8.86 -32.61 5.44
CA GLU A 605 -8.17 -31.39 5.00
C GLU A 605 -9.15 -30.41 4.35
N GLU A 606 -10.12 -30.91 3.58
CA GLU A 606 -11.22 -30.10 3.04
C GLU A 606 -12.13 -29.56 4.15
N LEU A 607 -12.42 -30.37 5.17
CA LEU A 607 -13.20 -29.96 6.33
C LEU A 607 -12.62 -28.70 6.99
N GLY A 608 -11.28 -28.61 7.08
CA GLY A 608 -10.61 -27.43 7.64
C GLY A 608 -10.96 -26.12 6.93
N HIS A 609 -11.11 -26.16 5.60
CA HIS A 609 -11.56 -25.00 4.81
C HIS A 609 -13.00 -24.62 5.17
N TYR A 610 -13.93 -25.57 5.14
CA TYR A 610 -15.35 -25.28 5.40
C TYR A 610 -15.62 -24.84 6.86
N LEU A 611 -14.85 -25.36 7.84
CA LEU A 611 -14.90 -24.88 9.22
C LEU A 611 -14.44 -23.43 9.33
N LEU A 612 -13.36 -23.05 8.64
CA LEU A 612 -12.93 -21.65 8.61
C LEU A 612 -13.95 -20.77 7.89
N ASP A 613 -14.47 -21.24 6.76
CA ASP A 613 -15.39 -20.49 5.92
C ASP A 613 -16.73 -20.22 6.62
N LEU A 614 -17.21 -21.20 7.39
CA LEU A 614 -18.33 -21.05 8.33
C LEU A 614 -18.07 -19.93 9.34
N ARG A 615 -16.88 -19.94 9.98
CA ARG A 615 -16.49 -18.92 10.97
C ARG A 615 -16.38 -17.53 10.36
N ILE A 616 -15.84 -17.40 9.15
CA ILE A 616 -15.74 -16.13 8.43
C ILE A 616 -17.14 -15.62 8.04
N SER A 617 -18.01 -16.51 7.58
CA SER A 617 -19.41 -16.16 7.23
C SER A 617 -20.19 -15.67 8.45
N ALA A 618 -19.98 -16.27 9.63
CA ALA A 618 -20.56 -15.78 10.88
C ALA A 618 -20.08 -14.36 11.24
N LYS A 619 -18.80 -14.04 11.00
CA LYS A 619 -18.26 -12.69 11.23
C LYS A 619 -18.90 -11.64 10.32
N LEU A 620 -19.22 -12.00 9.08
CA LEU A 620 -19.94 -11.13 8.14
C LEU A 620 -21.34 -10.77 8.67
N VAL A 621 -22.08 -11.76 9.18
CA VAL A 621 -23.40 -11.57 9.80
C VAL A 621 -23.30 -10.69 11.04
N VAL A 622 -22.36 -10.99 11.94
CA VAL A 622 -22.24 -10.28 13.22
C VAL A 622 -21.78 -8.83 13.04
N ASP A 623 -20.80 -8.55 12.16
CA ASP A 623 -20.32 -7.18 11.90
C ASP A 623 -21.46 -6.28 11.40
N SER A 624 -22.21 -6.73 10.39
CA SER A 624 -23.36 -6.02 9.85
C SER A 624 -24.49 -5.83 10.86
N SER A 625 -24.72 -6.82 11.72
CA SER A 625 -25.79 -6.79 12.72
C SER A 625 -25.47 -5.91 13.94
N ILE A 626 -24.20 -5.81 14.34
CA ILE A 626 -23.77 -4.95 15.46
C ILE A 626 -23.86 -3.46 15.07
N HIS A 627 -23.40 -3.11 13.87
CA HIS A 627 -23.12 -1.71 13.54
C HIS A 627 -24.28 -0.96 12.88
N TYR A 628 -25.17 -1.66 12.18
CA TYR A 628 -26.28 -1.05 11.46
C TYR A 628 -27.45 -0.67 12.38
N GLN A 629 -27.98 0.55 12.24
CA GLN A 629 -29.08 1.06 13.05
C GLN A 629 -30.38 0.25 12.90
N GLY A 630 -30.57 -0.47 11.79
CA GLY A 630 -31.76 -1.30 11.61
C GLY A 630 -31.79 -2.60 12.43
N ILE A 631 -30.64 -3.06 12.96
CA ILE A 631 -30.52 -4.38 13.64
C ILE A 631 -30.05 -4.23 15.09
N LYS A 632 -28.90 -3.58 15.31
CA LYS A 632 -28.35 -3.24 16.64
C LYS A 632 -28.16 -4.42 17.60
N TRP A 633 -27.55 -5.52 17.15
CA TRP A 633 -27.19 -6.63 18.06
C TRP A 633 -26.31 -6.14 19.20
N ASP A 634 -26.64 -6.57 20.42
CA ASP A 634 -25.81 -6.35 21.60
C ASP A 634 -24.73 -7.44 21.71
N THR A 635 -23.87 -7.32 22.73
CA THR A 635 -22.80 -8.30 22.97
C THR A 635 -23.35 -9.70 23.22
N LYS A 636 -24.46 -9.83 23.95
CA LYS A 636 -25.01 -11.13 24.33
C LYS A 636 -25.56 -11.85 23.10
N THR A 637 -26.40 -11.19 22.31
CA THR A 637 -26.95 -11.75 21.06
C THR A 637 -25.85 -12.15 20.09
N ALA A 638 -24.85 -11.28 19.89
CA ALA A 638 -23.74 -11.57 18.99
C ALA A 638 -22.89 -12.77 19.47
N CYS A 639 -22.63 -12.88 20.78
CA CYS A 639 -21.93 -14.05 21.34
C CYS A 639 -22.74 -15.33 21.19
N SER A 640 -24.04 -15.30 21.51
CA SER A 640 -24.92 -16.46 21.36
C SER A 640 -24.97 -16.96 19.92
N PHE A 641 -25.05 -16.04 18.94
CA PHE A 641 -24.98 -16.42 17.53
C PHE A 641 -23.66 -17.13 17.18
N PHE A 642 -22.51 -16.63 17.64
CA PHE A 642 -21.24 -17.33 17.43
C PHE A 642 -21.21 -18.71 18.11
N GLU A 643 -21.78 -18.86 19.30
CA GLU A 643 -21.85 -20.14 20.00
C GLU A 643 -22.75 -21.16 19.26
N GLU A 644 -23.86 -20.71 18.66
CA GLU A 644 -24.73 -21.52 17.78
C GLU A 644 -23.99 -22.04 16.53
N ILE A 645 -22.99 -21.29 16.06
CA ILE A 645 -22.13 -21.67 14.92
C ILE A 645 -20.97 -22.59 15.34
N GLY A 646 -20.69 -22.71 16.65
CA GLY A 646 -19.67 -23.62 17.17
C GLY A 646 -18.41 -22.94 17.71
N PHE A 647 -18.42 -21.62 17.90
CA PHE A 647 -17.40 -20.96 18.71
C PHE A 647 -17.58 -21.39 20.18
N ASN A 648 -16.48 -21.45 20.95
CA ASN A 648 -16.60 -21.50 22.40
C ASN A 648 -16.84 -20.09 22.97
N SER A 649 -17.31 -19.98 24.22
CA SER A 649 -17.69 -18.70 24.80
C SER A 649 -16.56 -17.66 24.86
N ASN A 650 -15.31 -18.10 25.11
CA ASN A 650 -14.17 -17.19 25.13
C ASN A 650 -13.84 -16.69 23.72
N GLU A 651 -13.90 -17.55 22.71
CA GLU A 651 -13.71 -17.18 21.32
C GLU A 651 -14.80 -16.23 20.84
N ALA A 652 -16.07 -16.52 21.13
CA ALA A 652 -17.20 -15.69 20.78
C ALA A 652 -17.05 -14.28 21.38
N GLU A 653 -16.69 -14.18 22.67
CA GLU A 653 -16.48 -12.89 23.33
C GLU A 653 -15.32 -12.10 22.69
N LEU A 654 -14.21 -12.76 22.34
CA LEU A 654 -13.06 -12.14 21.68
C LEU A 654 -13.41 -11.63 20.28
N GLU A 655 -14.16 -12.40 19.49
CA GLU A 655 -14.59 -11.98 18.15
C GLU A 655 -15.57 -10.82 18.20
N VAL A 656 -16.57 -10.85 19.10
CA VAL A 656 -17.49 -9.71 19.29
C VAL A 656 -16.73 -8.45 19.72
N LYS A 657 -15.76 -8.57 20.65
CA LYS A 657 -14.87 -7.46 21.03
C LYS A 657 -14.10 -6.92 19.83
N CYS A 658 -13.58 -7.80 18.97
CA CYS A 658 -12.86 -7.45 17.75
C CYS A 658 -13.74 -6.65 16.79
N LEU A 659 -14.90 -7.21 16.42
CA LEU A 659 -15.83 -6.58 15.47
C LEU A 659 -16.37 -5.25 16.00
N SER A 660 -16.75 -5.18 17.28
CA SER A 660 -17.16 -3.92 17.91
C SER A 660 -16.10 -2.82 17.83
N SER A 661 -14.82 -3.20 17.96
CA SER A 661 -13.71 -2.26 17.97
C SER A 661 -13.16 -1.94 16.56
N LEU A 662 -13.42 -2.82 15.58
CA LEU A 662 -12.91 -2.78 14.20
C LEU A 662 -14.04 -2.99 13.18
N PRO A 663 -15.01 -2.05 13.10
CA PRO A 663 -16.15 -2.16 12.20
C PRO A 663 -15.75 -2.31 10.74
N GLY A 664 -16.44 -3.20 10.03
CA GLY A 664 -16.22 -3.49 8.61
C GLY A 664 -15.12 -4.53 8.34
N THR A 665 -14.29 -4.86 9.33
CA THR A 665 -13.23 -5.87 9.13
C THR A 665 -13.78 -7.29 8.97
N GLY A 666 -14.95 -7.59 9.53
CA GLY A 666 -15.62 -8.88 9.34
C GLY A 666 -16.17 -9.09 7.93
N LEU A 667 -16.24 -8.04 7.11
CA LEU A 667 -16.90 -8.07 5.81
C LEU A 667 -15.99 -8.57 4.68
N SER A 668 -14.70 -8.24 4.76
CA SER A 668 -13.85 -8.21 3.57
C SER A 668 -13.50 -9.59 3.00
N GLN A 669 -13.35 -10.58 3.86
CA GLN A 669 -12.94 -11.92 3.48
C GLN A 669 -13.98 -12.60 2.58
N LYS A 670 -15.19 -12.82 3.10
CA LYS A 670 -16.24 -13.53 2.38
C LYS A 670 -16.77 -12.74 1.18
N VAL A 671 -16.99 -11.42 1.32
CA VAL A 671 -17.41 -10.58 0.18
C VAL A 671 -16.38 -10.63 -0.96
N GLY A 672 -15.08 -10.57 -0.63
CA GLY A 672 -14.02 -10.71 -1.61
C GLY A 672 -14.00 -12.06 -2.32
N GLN A 673 -14.10 -13.16 -1.57
CA GLN A 673 -14.13 -14.51 -2.13
C GLN A 673 -15.32 -14.68 -3.08
N VAL A 674 -16.53 -14.31 -2.64
CA VAL A 674 -17.76 -14.43 -3.44
C VAL A 674 -17.65 -13.62 -4.73
N LYS A 675 -17.15 -12.38 -4.67
CA LYS A 675 -16.98 -11.54 -5.87
C LYS A 675 -15.95 -12.11 -6.85
N LEU A 676 -14.87 -12.70 -6.37
CA LEU A 676 -13.89 -13.40 -7.23
C LEU A 676 -14.51 -14.62 -7.91
N LEU A 677 -15.29 -15.42 -7.18
CA LEU A 677 -16.00 -16.56 -7.74
C LEU A 677 -17.05 -16.12 -8.76
N GLU A 678 -17.85 -15.10 -8.48
CA GLU A 678 -18.81 -14.51 -9.43
C GLU A 678 -18.10 -14.04 -10.71
N MET A 679 -16.96 -13.35 -10.59
CA MET A 679 -16.16 -12.91 -11.74
C MET A 679 -15.65 -14.09 -12.57
N ARG A 680 -15.19 -15.17 -11.92
CA ARG A 680 -14.71 -16.39 -12.57
C ARG A 680 -15.83 -17.13 -13.30
N GLU A 681 -16.96 -17.34 -12.63
CA GLU A 681 -18.10 -18.06 -13.21
C GLU A 681 -18.73 -17.27 -14.34
N PHE A 682 -18.83 -15.94 -14.22
CA PHE A 682 -19.25 -15.08 -15.33
C PHE A 682 -18.28 -15.20 -16.53
N ALA A 683 -16.97 -15.16 -16.30
CA ALA A 683 -15.99 -15.33 -17.37
C ALA A 683 -16.09 -16.71 -18.07
N LYS A 684 -16.28 -17.79 -17.29
CA LYS A 684 -16.50 -19.14 -17.83
C LYS A 684 -17.75 -19.20 -18.71
N GLN A 685 -18.87 -18.66 -18.23
CA GLN A 685 -20.12 -18.62 -18.97
C GLN A 685 -20.00 -17.82 -20.27
N GLU A 686 -19.35 -16.66 -20.20
CA GLU A 686 -19.22 -15.77 -21.34
C GLU A 686 -18.25 -16.31 -22.40
N LEU A 687 -17.11 -16.88 -22.00
CA LEU A 687 -16.06 -17.31 -22.92
C LEU A 687 -16.21 -18.77 -23.38
N GLY A 688 -16.95 -19.61 -22.64
CA GLY A 688 -17.11 -21.03 -22.96
C GLY A 688 -15.77 -21.74 -23.11
N GLU A 689 -15.56 -22.42 -24.24
CA GLU A 689 -14.30 -23.11 -24.56
C GLU A 689 -13.07 -22.19 -24.65
N LYS A 690 -13.26 -20.87 -24.81
CA LYS A 690 -12.16 -19.90 -24.82
C LYS A 690 -11.71 -19.49 -23.42
N PHE A 691 -12.41 -19.92 -22.37
CA PHE A 691 -12.02 -19.63 -21.01
C PHE A 691 -10.75 -20.41 -20.64
N ASP A 692 -9.71 -19.69 -20.25
CA ASP A 692 -8.50 -20.26 -19.65
C ASP A 692 -8.35 -19.72 -18.22
N ILE A 693 -8.25 -20.63 -17.26
CA ILE A 693 -8.09 -20.29 -15.85
C ILE A 693 -6.78 -19.55 -15.56
N LYS A 694 -5.70 -19.87 -16.28
CA LYS A 694 -4.41 -19.20 -16.15
C LYS A 694 -4.49 -17.75 -16.59
N GLU A 695 -5.15 -17.51 -17.73
CA GLU A 695 -5.39 -16.17 -18.22
C GLU A 695 -6.29 -15.36 -17.28
N PHE A 696 -7.35 -15.98 -16.75
CA PHE A 696 -8.19 -15.34 -15.72
C PHE A 696 -7.34 -14.92 -14.51
N HIS A 697 -6.50 -15.81 -13.96
CA HIS A 697 -5.63 -15.45 -12.85
C HIS A 697 -4.60 -14.36 -13.21
N SER A 698 -4.04 -14.37 -14.42
CA SER A 698 -3.20 -13.28 -14.93
C SER A 698 -3.94 -11.94 -14.90
N VAL A 699 -5.17 -11.88 -15.41
CA VAL A 699 -5.99 -10.66 -15.41
C VAL A 699 -6.25 -10.16 -14.00
N ILE A 700 -6.53 -11.07 -13.07
CA ILE A 700 -6.83 -10.74 -11.68
C ILE A 700 -5.60 -10.24 -10.91
N LEU A 701 -4.41 -10.81 -11.15
CA LEU A 701 -3.21 -10.56 -10.34
C LEU A 701 -2.23 -9.54 -10.95
N GLU A 702 -2.02 -9.55 -12.26
CA GLU A 702 -0.98 -8.74 -12.91
C GLU A 702 -1.28 -7.24 -12.90
N ASN A 703 -2.52 -6.87 -12.56
CA ASN A 703 -2.97 -5.49 -12.44
C ASN A 703 -2.79 -4.88 -11.03
N GLY A 704 -2.13 -5.59 -10.10
CA GLY A 704 -1.95 -5.11 -8.74
C GLY A 704 -3.21 -5.28 -7.89
N SER A 705 -3.21 -4.77 -6.67
CA SER A 705 -4.40 -4.85 -5.83
C SER A 705 -5.44 -3.82 -6.29
N LEU A 706 -6.61 -4.27 -6.75
CA LEU A 706 -7.68 -3.36 -7.20
C LEU A 706 -8.89 -3.41 -6.24
N PRO A 707 -9.59 -2.28 -6.04
CA PRO A 707 -10.98 -2.30 -5.58
C PRO A 707 -11.80 -3.26 -6.46
N LEU A 708 -12.69 -4.06 -5.86
CA LEU A 708 -13.44 -5.13 -6.53
C LEU A 708 -14.33 -4.62 -7.66
N ASP A 709 -14.88 -3.42 -7.54
CA ASP A 709 -15.66 -2.75 -8.59
C ASP A 709 -14.81 -2.39 -9.82
N ILE A 710 -13.56 -1.97 -9.59
CA ILE A 710 -12.57 -1.75 -10.66
C ILE A 710 -12.10 -3.08 -11.24
N LEU A 711 -11.80 -4.07 -10.39
CA LEU A 711 -11.38 -5.41 -10.81
C LEU A 711 -12.42 -6.09 -11.70
N ALA A 712 -13.71 -5.97 -11.34
CA ALA A 712 -14.81 -6.49 -12.15
C ALA A 712 -14.88 -5.85 -13.53
N GLN A 713 -14.63 -4.53 -13.64
CA GLN A 713 -14.55 -3.84 -14.93
C GLN A 713 -13.34 -4.29 -15.75
N VAL A 714 -12.19 -4.55 -15.12
CA VAL A 714 -11.02 -5.12 -15.79
C VAL A 714 -11.31 -6.52 -16.32
N ASN A 715 -11.96 -7.38 -15.52
CA ASN A 715 -12.39 -8.71 -15.94
C ASN A 715 -13.36 -8.65 -17.14
N GLN A 716 -14.36 -7.77 -17.09
CA GLN A 716 -15.31 -7.56 -18.19
C GLN A 716 -14.62 -7.05 -19.46
N TYR A 717 -13.66 -6.13 -19.34
CA TYR A 717 -12.86 -5.65 -20.47
C TYR A 717 -12.12 -6.82 -21.14
N TRP A 718 -11.44 -7.66 -20.35
CA TRP A 718 -10.73 -8.84 -20.87
C TRP A 718 -11.68 -9.83 -21.59
N ILE A 719 -12.86 -10.10 -21.04
CA ILE A 719 -13.86 -10.97 -21.69
C ILE A 719 -14.26 -10.40 -23.06
N ILE A 720 -14.46 -9.08 -23.16
CA ILE A 720 -14.86 -8.41 -24.40
C ILE A 720 -13.74 -8.46 -25.44
N GLU A 721 -12.49 -8.26 -25.03
CA GLU A 721 -11.31 -8.43 -25.89
C GLU A 721 -11.23 -9.85 -26.45
N LYS A 722 -11.40 -10.86 -25.60
CA LYS A 722 -11.35 -12.28 -26.01
C LYS A 722 -12.49 -12.68 -26.94
N LYS A 723 -13.63 -11.98 -26.87
CA LYS A 723 -14.74 -12.15 -27.81
C LYS A 723 -14.53 -11.45 -29.16
N ASN A 724 -13.44 -10.70 -29.36
CA ASN A 724 -13.19 -9.85 -30.53
C ASN A 724 -14.36 -8.88 -30.80
N ASN A 725 -15.02 -8.40 -29.75
CA ASN A 725 -16.18 -7.55 -29.93
C ASN A 725 -15.72 -6.08 -30.07
N ASN A 726 -15.89 -5.49 -31.25
CA ASN A 726 -15.46 -4.12 -31.56
C ASN A 726 -16.28 -3.04 -30.80
N CYS A 727 -17.35 -3.43 -30.10
CA CYS A 727 -18.12 -2.50 -29.28
C CYS A 727 -17.36 -2.18 -27.98
N PHE A 728 -16.99 -0.91 -27.80
CA PHE A 728 -16.48 -0.43 -26.52
C PHE A 728 -17.55 -0.62 -25.43
N PRO A 729 -17.20 -1.13 -24.23
CA PRO A 729 -18.22 -1.50 -23.26
C PRO A 729 -18.98 -0.26 -22.77
N SER A 730 -20.31 -0.30 -22.84
CA SER A 730 -21.19 0.76 -22.30
C SER A 730 -20.97 1.01 -20.80
N LEU A 731 -20.34 0.05 -20.11
CA LEU A 731 -19.91 0.10 -18.72
C LEU A 731 -18.96 1.27 -18.41
N PHE A 732 -18.07 1.64 -19.34
CA PHE A 732 -17.14 2.76 -19.11
C PHE A 732 -17.78 4.14 -19.36
N LYS A 733 -18.92 4.19 -20.07
CA LYS A 733 -19.66 5.44 -20.37
C LYS A 733 -20.47 5.97 -19.18
N LYS A 734 -20.98 5.10 -18.29
CA LYS A 734 -21.71 5.55 -17.08
C LYS A 734 -20.83 6.35 -16.10
N ASN A 735 -19.51 6.16 -16.13
CA ASN A 735 -18.56 6.87 -15.25
C ASN A 735 -18.02 8.17 -15.88
N SER A 736 -18.15 8.38 -17.21
CA SER A 736 -17.76 9.65 -17.83
C SER A 736 -18.76 10.76 -17.46
N ASP A 737 -20.06 10.46 -17.49
CA ASP A 737 -21.12 11.49 -17.54
C ASP A 737 -21.70 11.86 -16.14
N ASN A 738 -21.62 10.97 -15.14
CA ASN A 738 -22.28 11.14 -13.84
C ASN A 738 -21.64 12.16 -12.86
N ASN A 739 -20.73 13.04 -13.31
CA ASN A 739 -20.05 13.97 -12.39
C ASN A 739 -19.93 15.42 -12.89
N GLU A 740 -20.54 15.78 -14.03
CA GLU A 740 -20.48 17.16 -14.53
C GLU A 740 -21.61 18.07 -13.98
N ASP A 741 -22.69 17.53 -13.40
CA ASP A 741 -23.84 18.34 -12.97
C ASP A 741 -24.01 18.57 -11.45
N ASP A 742 -23.17 17.99 -10.59
CA ASP A 742 -23.40 18.03 -9.12
C ASP A 742 -22.77 19.24 -8.39
N SER A 743 -22.53 20.35 -9.10
CA SER A 743 -21.95 21.57 -8.51
C SER A 743 -22.92 22.73 -8.27
N ASN A 744 -24.22 22.60 -8.59
CA ASN A 744 -25.16 23.74 -8.50
C ASN A 744 -26.57 23.46 -7.91
N SER A 745 -26.77 22.43 -7.08
CA SER A 745 -28.11 22.21 -6.48
C SER A 745 -28.10 21.57 -5.08
N ARG A 746 -27.39 22.17 -4.11
CA ARG A 746 -27.70 21.93 -2.68
C ARG A 746 -27.78 23.21 -1.89
N SER A 747 -28.84 23.97 -2.12
CA SER A 747 -29.43 24.83 -1.10
C SER A 747 -30.96 24.81 -1.24
N SER A 748 -31.64 24.59 -0.11
CA SER A 748 -33.10 24.59 0.08
C SER A 748 -33.90 23.38 -0.44
N ARG A 749 -34.34 22.49 0.48
CA ARG A 749 -35.72 22.51 1.01
C ARG A 749 -36.02 21.29 1.88
N SER A 750 -36.66 21.58 2.99
CA SER A 750 -37.35 20.69 3.91
C SER A 750 -38.69 20.20 3.35
N SER A 751 -39.14 19.04 3.86
CA SER A 751 -40.53 18.58 4.04
C SER A 751 -41.46 18.49 2.82
N SER A 752 -41.80 17.27 2.40
CA SER A 752 -43.18 16.74 2.32
C SER A 752 -43.18 15.43 1.52
N GLY A 753 -43.87 14.41 2.02
CA GLY A 753 -43.96 13.11 1.36
C GLY A 753 -44.89 13.08 0.13
N ARG A 754 -44.62 12.14 -0.78
CA ARG A 754 -45.59 11.22 -1.39
C ARG A 754 -44.87 10.29 -2.37
N SER A 755 -45.36 9.06 -2.38
CA SER A 755 -45.05 7.93 -3.25
C SER A 755 -45.20 8.22 -4.74
N SER A 756 -44.32 7.63 -5.56
CA SER A 756 -44.71 7.04 -6.85
C SER A 756 -43.63 6.08 -7.35
N SER A 757 -44.03 4.81 -7.47
CA SER A 757 -43.37 3.69 -8.13
C SER A 757 -43.38 3.83 -9.66
N SER A 758 -42.32 3.36 -10.33
CA SER A 758 -42.44 2.73 -11.66
C SER A 758 -41.33 1.71 -11.90
N SER A 759 -41.80 0.51 -12.22
CA SER A 759 -41.19 -0.80 -12.41
C SER A 759 -40.55 -1.03 -13.79
N ASN A 760 -39.66 -2.04 -13.87
CA ASN A 760 -39.45 -2.96 -15.01
C ASN A 760 -38.78 -4.22 -14.44
N SER A 761 -39.51 -5.27 -14.02
CA SER A 761 -40.12 -6.36 -14.79
C SER A 761 -39.13 -7.43 -15.30
N TYR A 762 -39.02 -8.54 -14.58
CA TYR A 762 -38.89 -9.89 -15.13
C TYR A 762 -39.62 -10.87 -14.19
N ASN A 763 -40.86 -11.19 -14.56
CA ASN A 763 -41.65 -12.38 -14.17
C ASN A 763 -41.13 -13.57 -15.01
N ASN A 764 -41.28 -14.86 -14.70
CA ASN A 764 -42.20 -15.62 -13.83
C ASN A 764 -41.69 -17.08 -13.79
N ASN A 765 -41.74 -17.83 -12.69
CA ASN A 765 -42.74 -18.86 -12.33
C ASN A 765 -42.03 -19.78 -11.31
N ASN A 766 -42.60 -20.50 -10.35
CA ASN A 766 -43.94 -20.70 -9.79
C ASN A 766 -43.65 -21.51 -8.51
N ILE A 767 -44.34 -21.28 -7.39
CA ILE A 767 -44.89 -22.32 -6.48
C ILE A 767 -45.76 -21.61 -5.44
N LYS A 768 -46.89 -22.26 -5.17
CA LYS A 768 -48.12 -21.79 -4.56
C LYS A 768 -47.97 -21.37 -3.09
N THR A 769 -48.66 -20.29 -2.74
CA THR A 769 -49.09 -19.93 -1.38
C THR A 769 -50.43 -20.59 -1.07
N GLU A 770 -50.52 -21.21 0.11
CA GLU A 770 -51.80 -21.47 0.80
C GLU A 770 -51.93 -20.51 2.00
N ASN A 771 -53.17 -20.08 2.20
CA ASN A 771 -53.68 -19.05 3.11
C ASN A 771 -53.57 -19.44 4.60
N TYR A 772 -53.37 -18.47 5.50
CA TYR A 772 -54.44 -17.91 6.37
C TYR A 772 -53.88 -16.98 7.47
N GLU A 773 -54.44 -15.77 7.47
CA GLU A 773 -54.91 -14.92 8.60
C GLU A 773 -54.14 -14.76 9.93
N SER A 774 -53.83 -13.48 10.17
CA SER A 774 -54.28 -12.66 11.32
C SER A 774 -53.98 -13.13 12.75
N SER A 775 -53.20 -12.31 13.47
CA SER A 775 -53.73 -11.61 14.67
C SER A 775 -52.82 -10.42 15.05
N LYS A 776 -53.49 -9.34 15.44
CA LYS A 776 -52.96 -8.09 15.96
C LYS A 776 -52.74 -8.18 17.49
N ASP A 777 -52.09 -7.13 18.00
CA ASP A 777 -52.11 -6.61 19.37
C ASP A 777 -51.03 -7.13 20.35
N LYS A 778 -49.88 -6.47 20.43
CA LYS A 778 -49.60 -5.34 21.36
C LYS A 778 -48.21 -4.76 21.16
#